data_AF-A0A5M6A3T9-F1
#
_entry.id   AF-A0A5M6A3T9-F1
#
_cell.length_a   1.000
_cell.length_b   1.000
_cell.length_c   1.000
_cell.angle_alpha   90.00
_cell.angle_beta   90.00
_cell.angle_gamma   90.00
#
_symmetry.space_group_name_H-M   'P 1'
#
loop_
_entity.id
_entity.type
_entity.pdbx_description
1 polymer ?
#
loop_
_entity_poly.entity_id
_entity_poly.type
_entity_poly.pdbx_seq_one_letter_code
_entity_poly.pdbx_strand_id
1 'polypeptide(L)'
;MNKTGFVIVYNDAGQAGLQDENGQLVVPCQYDKILDYDDDGYIRVLKGDVYGTLNWNCQEVIPHSIGLTHLGVFYKGTARAVKNGLWGLVDEKGAEASDFCFQEIKAHRKWGYDAIRKDGVTGILAEDGTFTPGKIKTPKNKYQSVRVFHNDVAPAYTWQNKWIFVDRDLNRVNDYEYYGMDPVLRHGIYNIFWAPSSFGAAFYDGKPIIEEQYDYPLHFENGLTITQKKHWDKEGKEVLLANGQPQYDMGILKDTGEYLFKPVYYELHWNDYETKDCWYAEDRKLAYLLFPDGTRHVYDKRWVDRTKFRPSIPAKNRDKYMSERELEARYVPQEICSKAIYQFSLERVLYQLSCWTGSSYDPLHFYYRDTDAPIQVKKQYKTGTILRCGSTMAVTQSLLRPVHKYRFLIATRKAIETKRLSEIHRGKYQNPDADTYVLHKNSFFLVYDVYTYAGITQIVLLQLPCGFTKLAQTEGINLKKLKAYGPDLENLKQYARWDLQNKLSEEVHGYSLSEKWEKKMYQPIGLTDELKPVPLEKEAMADETCYGDPDYILDTYYDICMDDCENVWRRESFMKDTHKTIQVVLGDITRLYVDAIVNAANTSLLGGGGVDGAIHRAAGKQLLEACKKLNGCAVGESKMTDAYQLPCKKIIHTVGPVWKGGNQGEPELLARCYETALQLAEEHGVSSIAFPCISTGVYHYPKQEAAQVALTTIRNTIKEGCYKGDVVLCCFQEEDAAVYKELLTSRTWSF
;
A
#
# COMPACT_ATOMS: atom_id res chain seq x y z
N MET A 1 -32.22 -7.82 -4.82
CA MET A 1 -31.99 -8.52 -3.52
C MET A 1 -32.49 -9.94 -3.69
N ASN A 2 -31.89 -10.97 -3.09
CA ASN A 2 -32.55 -12.28 -3.04
C ASN A 2 -33.32 -12.39 -1.73
N LYS A 3 -34.63 -12.18 -1.75
CA LYS A 3 -35.52 -12.72 -0.71
C LYS A 3 -35.97 -14.13 -1.12
N THR A 4 -36.38 -14.91 -0.12
CA THR A 4 -36.86 -16.32 -0.18
C THR A 4 -35.78 -17.40 -0.28
N GLY A 5 -35.94 -18.44 0.53
CA GLY A 5 -34.98 -19.54 0.72
C GLY A 5 -35.14 -20.66 -0.30
N PHE A 6 -35.01 -20.35 -1.59
CA PHE A 6 -35.05 -21.34 -2.66
C PHE A 6 -33.71 -21.49 -3.38
N VAL A 7 -33.38 -22.70 -3.79
CA VAL A 7 -32.16 -23.09 -4.51
C VAL A 7 -32.53 -23.75 -5.84
N ILE A 8 -31.91 -23.34 -6.94
CA ILE A 8 -32.07 -24.02 -8.23
C ILE A 8 -31.32 -25.36 -8.16
N VAL A 9 -32.04 -26.43 -8.45
CA VAL A 9 -31.52 -27.80 -8.51
C VAL A 9 -31.77 -28.42 -9.88
N TYR A 10 -30.98 -29.42 -10.23
CA TYR A 10 -31.02 -30.07 -11.53
C TYR A 10 -31.15 -31.59 -11.33
N ASN A 11 -31.92 -32.25 -12.20
CA ASN A 11 -31.95 -33.71 -12.27
C ASN A 11 -30.81 -34.25 -13.17
N ASP A 12 -30.66 -35.58 -13.22
CA ASP A 12 -29.64 -36.25 -14.05
C ASP A 12 -29.79 -35.99 -15.57
N ALA A 13 -30.97 -35.52 -16.01
CA ALA A 13 -31.24 -35.11 -17.38
C ALA A 13 -30.92 -33.62 -17.65
N GLY A 14 -30.41 -32.89 -16.65
CA GLY A 14 -30.03 -31.47 -16.76
C GLY A 14 -31.20 -30.49 -16.68
N GLN A 15 -32.41 -30.94 -16.34
CA GLN A 15 -33.60 -30.09 -16.24
C GLN A 15 -33.63 -29.35 -14.90
N ALA A 16 -33.97 -28.07 -14.92
CA ALA A 16 -34.00 -27.18 -13.77
C ALA A 16 -35.32 -27.27 -12.98
N GLY A 17 -35.20 -27.21 -11.65
CA GLY A 17 -36.28 -27.12 -10.66
C GLY A 17 -35.84 -26.29 -9.44
N LEU A 18 -36.71 -26.16 -8.43
CA LEU A 18 -36.44 -25.41 -7.20
C LEU A 18 -36.60 -26.28 -5.97
N GLN A 19 -35.68 -26.11 -5.02
CA GLN A 19 -35.66 -26.74 -3.72
C GLN A 19 -35.77 -25.66 -2.62
N ASP A 20 -36.51 -25.92 -1.54
CA ASP A 20 -36.62 -25.01 -0.39
C ASP A 20 -35.48 -25.18 0.63
N GLU A 21 -35.51 -24.36 1.69
CA GLU A 21 -34.53 -24.38 2.79
C GLU A 21 -34.51 -25.70 3.60
N ASN A 22 -35.57 -26.51 3.52
CA ASN A 22 -35.66 -27.83 4.15
C ASN A 22 -35.16 -28.96 3.23
N GLY A 23 -34.79 -28.64 1.98
CA GLY A 23 -34.38 -29.63 0.99
C GLY A 23 -35.53 -30.25 0.20
N GLN A 24 -36.76 -29.73 0.30
CA GLN A 24 -37.91 -30.22 -0.47
C GLN A 24 -37.98 -29.57 -1.85
N LEU A 25 -38.16 -30.37 -2.90
CA LEU A 25 -38.47 -29.88 -4.25
C LEU A 25 -39.85 -29.22 -4.28
N VAL A 26 -39.90 -27.92 -4.55
CA VAL A 26 -41.13 -27.13 -4.70
C VAL A 26 -41.51 -26.90 -6.17
N VAL A 27 -40.51 -26.73 -7.05
CA VAL A 27 -40.70 -26.76 -8.52
C VAL A 27 -39.99 -28.00 -9.04
N PRO A 28 -40.68 -28.92 -9.73
CA PRO A 28 -40.06 -30.13 -10.27
C PRO A 28 -39.00 -29.80 -11.33
N CYS A 29 -37.95 -30.61 -11.39
CA CYS A 29 -36.92 -30.53 -12.42
C CYS A 29 -37.46 -30.93 -13.80
N GLN A 30 -38.13 -29.99 -14.49
CA GLN A 30 -38.79 -30.22 -15.78
C GLN A 30 -38.66 -29.06 -16.78
N TYR A 31 -37.94 -28.00 -16.41
CA TYR A 31 -37.75 -26.80 -17.23
C TYR A 31 -36.33 -26.78 -17.80
N ASP A 32 -36.14 -26.17 -18.96
CA ASP A 32 -34.81 -26.05 -19.59
C ASP A 32 -33.98 -25.00 -18.85
N LYS A 33 -34.63 -23.98 -18.29
CA LYS A 33 -34.01 -22.96 -17.45
C LYS A 33 -35.02 -22.33 -16.49
N ILE A 34 -34.56 -21.99 -15.29
CA ILE A 34 -35.20 -21.00 -14.42
C ILE A 34 -34.37 -19.73 -14.54
N LEU A 35 -35.01 -18.62 -14.88
CA LEU A 35 -34.34 -17.40 -15.33
C LEU A 35 -34.06 -16.45 -14.16
N ASP A 36 -35.11 -16.14 -13.39
CA ASP A 36 -35.12 -15.22 -12.26
C ASP A 36 -36.47 -15.32 -11.52
N TYR A 37 -36.50 -14.73 -10.33
CA TYR A 37 -37.70 -14.47 -9.54
C TYR A 37 -37.76 -12.96 -9.40
N ASP A 38 -38.84 -12.32 -9.86
CA ASP A 38 -39.00 -10.87 -9.74
C ASP A 38 -39.55 -10.47 -8.37
N ASP A 39 -39.35 -9.20 -8.00
CA ASP A 39 -39.82 -8.64 -6.73
C ASP A 39 -41.36 -8.53 -6.65
N ASP A 40 -42.05 -8.66 -7.79
CA ASP A 40 -43.52 -8.73 -7.91
C ASP A 40 -44.08 -10.13 -7.57
N GLY A 41 -43.21 -11.15 -7.49
CA GLY A 41 -43.52 -12.46 -6.95
C GLY A 41 -43.76 -13.57 -7.97
N TYR A 42 -43.21 -13.42 -9.17
CA TYR A 42 -43.27 -14.39 -10.25
C TYR A 42 -41.90 -15.03 -10.52
N ILE A 43 -41.93 -16.31 -10.87
CA ILE A 43 -40.78 -17.16 -11.19
C ILE A 43 -40.76 -17.36 -12.70
N ARG A 44 -39.81 -16.76 -13.43
CA ARG A 44 -39.73 -16.90 -14.88
C ARG A 44 -39.02 -18.19 -15.25
N VAL A 45 -39.70 -19.01 -16.03
CA VAL A 45 -39.27 -20.35 -16.47
C VAL A 45 -39.23 -20.42 -17.99
N LEU A 46 -38.39 -21.30 -18.53
CA LEU A 46 -38.22 -21.53 -19.96
C LEU A 46 -38.41 -23.01 -20.29
N LYS A 47 -39.21 -23.29 -21.33
CA LYS A 47 -39.42 -24.64 -21.85
C LYS A 47 -39.62 -24.59 -23.37
N GLY A 48 -38.71 -25.20 -24.13
CA GLY A 48 -38.73 -25.25 -25.59
C GLY A 48 -38.66 -23.86 -26.24
N ASP A 49 -37.75 -23.00 -25.77
CA ASP A 49 -37.58 -21.58 -26.16
C ASP A 49 -38.79 -20.67 -25.89
N VAL A 50 -39.84 -21.18 -25.22
CA VAL A 50 -41.00 -20.38 -24.81
C VAL A 50 -40.89 -20.03 -23.32
N TYR A 51 -41.20 -18.76 -23.02
CA TYR A 51 -41.25 -18.22 -21.66
C TYR A 51 -42.59 -18.54 -20.99
N GLY A 52 -42.55 -18.83 -19.70
CA GLY A 52 -43.70 -18.81 -18.80
C GLY A 52 -43.35 -18.19 -17.45
N THR A 53 -44.37 -17.96 -16.62
CA THR A 53 -44.21 -17.56 -15.20
C THR A 53 -44.95 -18.52 -14.28
N LEU A 54 -44.39 -18.76 -13.09
CA LEU A 54 -45.09 -19.38 -11.96
C LEU A 54 -45.26 -18.34 -10.84
N ASN A 55 -46.25 -18.48 -9.96
CA ASN A 55 -46.28 -17.75 -8.69
C ASN A 55 -45.46 -18.48 -7.60
N TRP A 56 -45.34 -17.89 -6.40
CA TRP A 56 -44.69 -18.53 -5.24
C TRP A 56 -45.30 -19.89 -4.82
N ASN A 57 -46.57 -20.15 -5.14
CA ASN A 57 -47.21 -21.45 -4.94
C ASN A 57 -46.91 -22.46 -6.07
N CYS A 58 -45.96 -22.13 -6.95
CA CYS A 58 -45.53 -22.91 -8.11
C CYS A 58 -46.64 -23.17 -9.14
N GLN A 59 -47.69 -22.34 -9.17
CA GLN A 59 -48.79 -22.40 -10.14
C GLN A 59 -48.46 -21.54 -11.35
N GLU A 60 -48.71 -22.04 -12.55
CA GLU A 60 -48.46 -21.31 -13.81
C GLU A 60 -49.40 -20.09 -13.94
N VAL A 61 -48.82 -18.91 -14.19
CA VAL A 61 -49.52 -17.63 -14.31
C VAL A 61 -49.54 -17.18 -15.78
N ILE A 62 -48.38 -17.13 -16.42
CA ILE A 62 -48.23 -16.98 -17.88
C ILE A 62 -47.87 -18.35 -18.43
N PRO A 63 -48.82 -19.08 -19.04
CA PRO A 63 -48.55 -20.41 -19.57
C PRO A 63 -47.74 -20.39 -20.85
N HIS A 64 -46.87 -21.40 -20.99
CA HIS A 64 -46.04 -21.60 -22.19
C HIS A 64 -46.88 -21.74 -23.48
N SER A 65 -48.18 -22.06 -23.39
CA SER A 65 -49.09 -22.07 -24.54
C SER A 65 -49.31 -20.70 -25.19
N ILE A 66 -48.94 -19.59 -24.54
CA ILE A 66 -49.04 -18.23 -25.12
C ILE A 66 -47.98 -18.01 -26.22
N GLY A 67 -46.88 -18.77 -26.22
CA GLY A 67 -45.87 -18.72 -27.28
C GLY A 67 -44.97 -17.47 -27.25
N LEU A 68 -44.72 -16.90 -26.06
CA LEU A 68 -43.80 -15.77 -25.91
C LEU A 68 -42.35 -16.23 -26.05
N THR A 69 -41.67 -15.78 -27.11
CA THR A 69 -40.24 -16.06 -27.35
C THR A 69 -39.31 -15.03 -26.68
N HIS A 70 -39.88 -13.99 -26.06
CA HIS A 70 -39.21 -13.12 -25.11
C HIS A 70 -40.22 -12.58 -24.12
N LEU A 71 -39.84 -12.50 -22.84
CA LEU A 71 -40.58 -11.78 -21.81
C LEU A 71 -39.64 -10.87 -21.01
N GLY A 72 -40.05 -9.62 -20.86
CA GLY A 72 -39.39 -8.59 -20.07
C GLY A 72 -39.61 -8.77 -18.57
N VAL A 73 -39.18 -7.78 -17.79
CA VAL A 73 -39.57 -7.67 -16.37
C VAL A 73 -40.75 -6.70 -16.32
N PHE A 74 -41.70 -6.96 -15.42
CA PHE A 74 -42.87 -6.11 -15.23
C PHE A 74 -42.46 -4.76 -14.62
N TYR A 75 -43.15 -3.71 -15.03
CA TYR A 75 -43.01 -2.38 -14.45
C TYR A 75 -44.35 -1.66 -14.54
N LYS A 76 -44.93 -1.29 -13.39
CA LYS A 76 -46.31 -0.78 -13.27
C LYS A 76 -47.37 -1.66 -13.98
N GLY A 77 -47.22 -2.98 -13.91
CA GLY A 77 -48.18 -3.96 -14.43
C GLY A 77 -48.05 -4.32 -15.91
N THR A 78 -47.07 -3.79 -16.66
CA THR A 78 -46.78 -4.26 -18.03
C THR A 78 -45.31 -4.61 -18.25
N ALA A 79 -45.04 -5.57 -19.13
CA ALA A 79 -43.70 -5.98 -19.55
C ALA A 79 -43.61 -6.03 -21.08
N ARG A 80 -42.46 -5.63 -21.65
CA ARG A 80 -42.19 -5.86 -23.07
C ARG A 80 -42.10 -7.36 -23.37
N ALA A 81 -42.65 -7.82 -24.48
CA ALA A 81 -42.59 -9.22 -24.89
C ALA A 81 -42.39 -9.35 -26.40
N VAL A 82 -42.00 -10.55 -26.86
CA VAL A 82 -41.97 -10.93 -28.28
C VAL A 82 -42.89 -12.12 -28.51
N LYS A 83 -43.76 -11.97 -29.52
CA LYS A 83 -44.72 -12.98 -29.98
C LYS A 83 -44.74 -12.92 -31.50
N ASN A 84 -44.66 -14.06 -32.17
CA ASN A 84 -44.59 -14.15 -33.65
C ASN A 84 -43.50 -13.24 -34.29
N GLY A 85 -42.39 -12.99 -33.58
CA GLY A 85 -41.26 -12.21 -34.09
C GLY A 85 -41.42 -10.68 -34.09
N LEU A 86 -42.46 -10.14 -33.43
CA LEU A 86 -42.65 -8.70 -33.24
C LEU A 86 -42.66 -8.34 -31.75
N TRP A 87 -42.34 -7.09 -31.42
CA TRP A 87 -42.40 -6.58 -30.04
C TRP A 87 -43.76 -5.97 -29.73
N GLY A 88 -44.20 -6.16 -28.48
CA GLY A 88 -45.37 -5.52 -27.87
C GLY A 88 -45.23 -5.49 -26.34
N LEU A 89 -46.28 -5.09 -25.63
CA LEU A 89 -46.40 -5.20 -24.17
C LEU A 89 -47.40 -6.30 -23.79
N VAL A 90 -47.19 -6.94 -22.65
CA VAL A 90 -48.15 -7.84 -21.99
C VAL A 90 -48.40 -7.42 -20.55
N ASP A 91 -49.55 -7.78 -20.01
CA ASP A 91 -49.84 -7.71 -18.57
C ASP A 91 -49.24 -8.91 -17.81
N GLU A 92 -49.35 -8.89 -16.48
CA GLU A 92 -48.86 -9.96 -15.58
C GLU A 92 -49.47 -11.35 -15.83
N LYS A 93 -50.56 -11.44 -16.60
CA LYS A 93 -51.23 -12.69 -17.00
C LYS A 93 -50.89 -13.09 -18.44
N GLY A 94 -50.03 -12.33 -19.12
CA GLY A 94 -49.62 -12.59 -20.50
C GLY A 94 -50.64 -12.15 -21.55
N ALA A 95 -51.68 -11.40 -21.16
CA ALA A 95 -52.60 -10.78 -22.11
C ALA A 95 -51.93 -9.57 -22.79
N GLU A 96 -52.29 -9.29 -24.04
CA GLU A 96 -51.63 -8.25 -24.84
C GLU A 96 -52.05 -6.86 -24.34
N ALA A 97 -51.09 -6.09 -23.81
CA ALA A 97 -51.27 -4.72 -23.31
C ALA A 97 -50.89 -3.66 -24.37
N SER A 98 -50.25 -4.06 -25.46
CA SER A 98 -50.15 -3.27 -26.69
C SER A 98 -50.16 -4.18 -27.91
N ASP A 99 -50.44 -3.61 -29.09
CA ASP A 99 -50.21 -4.30 -30.35
C ASP A 99 -48.77 -4.82 -30.45
N PHE A 100 -48.61 -6.07 -30.90
CA PHE A 100 -47.32 -6.65 -31.27
C PHE A 100 -46.91 -6.16 -32.67
N CYS A 101 -46.70 -4.85 -32.82
CA CYS A 101 -46.41 -4.17 -34.09
C CYS A 101 -45.07 -3.43 -34.12
N PHE A 102 -44.25 -3.55 -33.06
CA PHE A 102 -42.99 -2.84 -32.93
C PHE A 102 -41.81 -3.67 -33.45
N GLN A 103 -40.86 -3.01 -34.10
CA GLN A 103 -39.54 -3.58 -34.44
C GLN A 103 -38.61 -3.56 -33.23
N GLU A 104 -38.73 -2.53 -32.37
CA GLU A 104 -37.93 -2.38 -31.16
C GLU A 104 -38.74 -1.66 -30.07
N ILE A 105 -38.67 -2.14 -28.83
CA ILE A 105 -39.06 -1.39 -27.63
C ILE A 105 -37.85 -1.37 -26.69
N LYS A 106 -37.33 -0.17 -26.42
CA LYS A 106 -36.15 0.06 -25.57
C LYS A 106 -36.54 0.05 -24.09
N ALA A 107 -35.53 0.22 -23.24
CA ALA A 107 -35.69 0.42 -21.81
C ALA A 107 -36.68 1.56 -21.48
N HIS A 108 -37.40 1.38 -20.37
CA HIS A 108 -38.28 2.37 -19.77
C HIS A 108 -37.51 3.58 -19.22
N ARG A 109 -38.21 4.70 -19.00
CA ARG A 109 -37.72 5.96 -18.41
C ARG A 109 -38.85 6.63 -17.63
N LYS A 110 -38.54 7.67 -16.86
CA LYS A 110 -39.51 8.49 -16.07
C LYS A 110 -40.78 8.97 -16.81
N TRP A 111 -40.80 8.90 -18.15
CA TRP A 111 -41.91 9.30 -19.03
C TRP A 111 -42.31 8.21 -20.05
N GLY A 112 -41.95 6.93 -19.87
CA GLY A 112 -42.31 5.82 -20.75
C GLY A 112 -41.12 5.17 -21.49
N TYR A 113 -41.40 4.25 -22.40
CA TYR A 113 -40.43 3.50 -23.21
C TYR A 113 -40.12 4.22 -24.53
N ASP A 114 -38.84 4.36 -24.94
CA ASP A 114 -38.54 4.73 -26.34
C ASP A 114 -38.87 3.52 -27.26
N ALA A 115 -39.75 3.68 -28.25
CA ALA A 115 -40.20 2.59 -29.13
C ALA A 115 -40.14 2.94 -30.63
N ILE A 116 -39.98 1.90 -31.47
CA ILE A 116 -39.90 1.97 -32.93
C ILE A 116 -40.90 1.00 -33.55
N ARG A 117 -41.90 1.52 -34.26
CA ARG A 117 -42.90 0.72 -34.97
C ARG A 117 -42.33 0.04 -36.22
N LYS A 118 -42.99 -1.00 -36.73
CA LYS A 118 -42.59 -1.71 -37.96
C LYS A 118 -42.56 -0.85 -39.24
N ASP A 119 -43.20 0.32 -39.21
CA ASP A 119 -43.17 1.35 -40.25
C ASP A 119 -42.03 2.39 -40.08
N GLY A 120 -41.23 2.29 -39.01
CA GLY A 120 -40.09 3.16 -38.72
C GLY A 120 -40.40 4.39 -37.87
N VAL A 121 -41.65 4.61 -37.44
CA VAL A 121 -42.00 5.76 -36.59
C VAL A 121 -41.42 5.58 -35.18
N THR A 122 -40.78 6.64 -34.67
CA THR A 122 -40.17 6.66 -33.31
C THR A 122 -40.95 7.54 -32.36
N GLY A 123 -40.99 7.14 -31.09
CA GLY A 123 -41.72 7.86 -30.04
C GLY A 123 -41.59 7.21 -28.67
N ILE A 124 -42.43 7.67 -27.76
CA ILE A 124 -42.62 7.18 -26.40
C ILE A 124 -43.86 6.28 -26.38
N LEU A 125 -43.69 5.01 -26.06
CA LEU A 125 -44.76 4.11 -25.67
C LEU A 125 -44.95 4.24 -24.15
N ALA A 126 -46.14 4.61 -23.71
CA ALA A 126 -46.51 4.66 -22.31
C ALA A 126 -46.80 3.25 -21.76
N GLU A 127 -46.82 3.11 -20.44
CA GLU A 127 -47.05 1.84 -19.75
C GLU A 127 -48.45 1.26 -19.99
N ASP A 128 -49.40 2.08 -20.43
CA ASP A 128 -50.78 1.71 -20.82
C ASP A 128 -50.93 1.27 -22.29
N GLY A 129 -49.82 1.21 -23.04
CA GLY A 129 -49.82 0.87 -24.47
C GLY A 129 -49.96 2.05 -25.44
N THR A 130 -50.13 3.29 -24.96
CA THR A 130 -50.31 4.49 -25.81
C THR A 130 -48.99 5.00 -26.39
N PHE A 131 -48.92 5.30 -27.70
CA PHE A 131 -47.68 5.72 -28.38
C PHE A 131 -47.68 7.20 -28.85
N THR A 132 -46.66 8.00 -28.48
CA THR A 132 -46.56 9.48 -28.63
C THR A 132 -45.13 10.02 -28.90
N PRO A 133 -44.84 10.96 -29.84
CA PRO A 133 -43.44 11.50 -30.06
C PRO A 133 -42.98 12.82 -29.27
N GLY A 134 -41.86 12.93 -28.44
CA GLY A 134 -41.37 14.19 -27.66
C GLY A 134 -40.16 14.18 -26.55
N LYS A 135 -39.78 15.28 -25.69
CA LYS A 135 -38.66 15.49 -24.53
C LYS A 135 -38.61 16.79 -23.48
N ILE A 136 -37.84 16.92 -22.29
CA ILE A 136 -37.74 18.10 -21.20
C ILE A 136 -36.42 18.41 -20.20
N LYS A 137 -36.36 19.28 -19.06
CA LYS A 137 -35.19 19.85 -18.14
C LYS A 137 -35.37 20.44 -16.59
N THR A 138 -34.33 20.88 -15.72
CA THR A 138 -34.32 21.32 -14.17
C THR A 138 -33.16 22.25 -13.41
N PRO A 139 -33.17 22.67 -12.03
CA PRO A 139 -32.31 23.73 -11.22
C PRO A 139 -31.45 23.49 -9.81
N LYS A 140 -31.21 24.45 -8.78
CA LYS A 140 -30.07 24.57 -7.66
C LYS A 140 -30.28 25.15 -6.12
N ASN A 141 -29.26 25.42 -5.17
CA ASN A 141 -29.29 25.71 -3.61
C ASN A 141 -28.12 26.58 -2.79
N LYS A 142 -27.96 26.61 -1.38
CA LYS A 142 -27.38 27.63 -0.31
C LYS A 142 -25.97 27.57 0.53
N TYR A 143 -25.83 27.59 1.94
CA TYR A 143 -24.54 27.71 2.82
C TYR A 143 -23.50 26.72 2.25
N GLN A 144 -22.17 26.89 2.41
CA GLN A 144 -21.24 25.86 1.87
C GLN A 144 -21.53 24.47 2.40
N SER A 145 -21.47 24.28 3.73
CA SER A 145 -22.03 23.09 4.38
C SER A 145 -22.22 23.30 5.88
N VAL A 146 -23.20 22.59 6.43
CA VAL A 146 -23.40 22.37 7.87
C VAL A 146 -23.33 20.86 8.07
N ARG A 147 -22.69 20.39 9.15
CA ARG A 147 -22.55 18.97 9.48
C ARG A 147 -23.66 18.51 10.43
N VAL A 148 -23.55 17.27 10.90
CA VAL A 148 -24.55 16.63 11.77
C VAL A 148 -24.50 17.24 13.18
N PHE A 149 -25.68 17.56 13.72
CA PHE A 149 -25.86 18.04 15.09
C PHE A 149 -25.70 16.91 16.11
N HIS A 150 -24.87 17.14 17.11
CA HIS A 150 -24.66 16.28 18.28
C HIS A 150 -24.87 17.14 19.53
N ASN A 151 -25.78 16.73 20.42
CA ASN A 151 -26.20 17.56 21.58
C ASN A 151 -26.56 19.00 21.18
N ASP A 152 -27.33 19.11 20.08
CA ASP A 152 -27.79 20.36 19.45
C ASP A 152 -26.71 21.32 18.93
N VAL A 153 -25.46 20.86 18.85
CA VAL A 153 -24.32 21.60 18.27
C VAL A 153 -23.76 20.86 17.04
N ALA A 154 -23.47 21.58 15.94
CA ALA A 154 -22.87 21.03 14.73
C ALA A 154 -21.64 21.83 14.25
N PRO A 155 -20.63 21.19 13.66
CA PRO A 155 -19.66 21.87 12.82
C PRO A 155 -20.30 22.57 11.61
N ALA A 156 -19.94 23.82 11.36
CA ALA A 156 -20.31 24.55 10.14
C ALA A 156 -19.06 25.06 9.39
N TYR A 157 -19.09 24.95 8.07
CA TYR A 157 -18.03 25.47 7.21
C TYR A 157 -18.43 26.84 6.64
N THR A 158 -17.70 27.88 7.06
CA THR A 158 -18.00 29.25 6.67
C THR A 158 -17.50 29.57 5.26
N TRP A 159 -18.08 30.58 4.61
CA TRP A 159 -17.54 31.12 3.35
C TRP A 159 -16.17 31.82 3.52
N GLN A 160 -15.66 31.92 4.76
CA GLN A 160 -14.32 32.40 5.11
C GLN A 160 -13.33 31.25 5.35
N ASN A 161 -13.69 30.00 5.03
CA ASN A 161 -12.85 28.81 5.16
C ASN A 161 -12.39 28.54 6.61
N LYS A 162 -13.30 28.69 7.58
CA LYS A 162 -13.08 28.35 8.99
C LYS A 162 -14.07 27.31 9.47
N TRP A 163 -13.61 26.46 10.38
CA TRP A 163 -14.47 25.56 11.15
C TRP A 163 -14.84 26.20 12.48
N ILE A 164 -16.15 26.29 12.69
CA ILE A 164 -16.80 26.75 13.91
C ILE A 164 -17.90 25.77 14.29
N PHE A 165 -18.42 25.90 15.49
CA PHE A 165 -19.60 25.18 15.95
C PHE A 165 -20.83 26.10 15.97
N VAL A 166 -21.99 25.57 15.54
CA VAL A 166 -23.28 26.28 15.48
C VAL A 166 -24.41 25.47 16.12
N ASP A 167 -25.48 26.16 16.53
CA ASP A 167 -26.76 25.59 16.96
C ASP A 167 -27.68 25.25 15.77
N ARG A 168 -28.87 24.68 16.06
CA ARG A 168 -29.84 24.29 15.02
C ARG A 168 -30.42 25.46 14.21
N ASP A 169 -30.42 26.66 14.77
CA ASP A 169 -30.84 27.89 14.10
C ASP A 169 -29.69 28.51 13.27
N LEU A 170 -28.52 27.86 13.27
CA LEU A 170 -27.28 28.18 12.58
C LEU A 170 -26.49 29.36 13.18
N ASN A 171 -26.71 29.67 14.47
CA ASN A 171 -25.93 30.64 15.22
C ASN A 171 -24.70 29.99 15.85
N ARG A 172 -23.59 30.71 16.00
CA ARG A 172 -22.31 30.20 16.55
C ARG A 172 -22.37 29.98 18.07
N VAL A 173 -21.75 28.92 18.59
CA VAL A 173 -21.85 28.53 20.02
C VAL A 173 -20.60 28.76 20.88
N ASN A 174 -19.41 28.95 20.30
CA ASN A 174 -18.17 29.22 21.06
C ASN A 174 -17.18 30.09 20.25
N ASP A 175 -16.14 30.60 20.94
CA ASP A 175 -15.13 31.48 20.35
C ASP A 175 -13.92 30.74 19.73
N TYR A 176 -13.80 29.42 19.93
CA TYR A 176 -12.72 28.65 19.32
C TYR A 176 -12.89 28.59 17.79
N GLU A 177 -11.77 28.72 17.08
CA GLU A 177 -11.71 28.56 15.63
C GLU A 177 -10.63 27.56 15.26
N TYR A 178 -10.99 26.62 14.41
CA TYR A 178 -10.06 25.60 13.94
C TYR A 178 -9.70 25.81 12.47
N TYR A 179 -8.43 25.58 12.15
CA TYR A 179 -7.96 25.61 10.76
C TYR A 179 -8.59 24.48 9.95
N GLY A 180 -8.65 23.30 10.57
CA GLY A 180 -9.29 22.09 10.08
C GLY A 180 -9.92 21.34 11.24
N MET A 181 -10.86 20.46 10.94
CA MET A 181 -11.48 19.59 11.93
C MET A 181 -11.99 18.33 11.25
N ASP A 182 -11.66 17.18 11.81
CA ASP A 182 -12.18 15.89 11.36
C ASP A 182 -13.55 15.61 12.01
N PRO A 183 -14.39 14.75 11.41
CA PRO A 183 -15.66 14.34 12.03
C PRO A 183 -15.47 13.66 13.40
N VAL A 184 -16.55 13.68 14.20
CA VAL A 184 -16.64 13.14 15.57
C VAL A 184 -15.99 11.76 15.70
N LEU A 185 -15.00 11.63 16.60
CA LEU A 185 -14.53 10.34 17.10
C LEU A 185 -15.46 9.83 18.22
N ARG A 186 -15.43 8.51 18.47
CA ARG A 186 -16.25 7.86 19.51
C ARG A 186 -16.07 8.56 20.86
N HIS A 187 -17.17 8.71 21.60
CA HIS A 187 -17.30 9.49 22.85
C HIS A 187 -17.35 11.02 22.69
N GLY A 188 -17.53 11.55 21.47
CA GLY A 188 -17.81 12.98 21.27
C GLY A 188 -16.55 13.85 21.32
N ILE A 189 -15.42 13.30 20.87
CA ILE A 189 -14.15 14.02 20.77
C ILE A 189 -13.88 14.33 19.30
N TYR A 190 -13.57 15.58 18.98
CA TYR A 190 -13.13 16.02 17.66
C TYR A 190 -11.60 16.04 17.60
N ASN A 191 -11.02 15.51 16.52
CA ASN A 191 -9.62 15.79 16.18
C ASN A 191 -9.55 17.16 15.51
N ILE A 192 -8.81 18.08 16.12
CA ILE A 192 -8.75 19.50 15.76
C ILE A 192 -7.37 19.89 15.27
N PHE A 193 -7.33 20.88 14.37
CA PHE A 193 -6.11 21.36 13.74
C PHE A 193 -5.94 22.83 14.12
N TRP A 194 -4.91 23.11 14.92
CA TRP A 194 -4.51 24.47 15.25
C TRP A 194 -3.82 25.14 14.05
N ALA A 195 -3.11 24.35 13.24
CA ALA A 195 -2.43 24.76 12.02
C ALA A 195 -2.28 23.55 11.06
N PRO A 196 -1.81 23.72 9.80
CA PRO A 196 -1.64 22.63 8.81
C PRO A 196 -0.78 21.42 9.21
N SER A 197 -0.08 21.48 10.35
CA SER A 197 0.73 20.38 10.91
C SER A 197 0.82 20.48 12.44
N SER A 198 -0.25 20.97 13.08
CA SER A 198 -0.34 21.06 14.54
C SER A 198 -1.72 20.59 14.98
N PHE A 199 -1.73 19.51 15.75
CA PHE A 199 -2.92 18.74 16.08
C PHE A 199 -3.23 18.81 17.57
N GLY A 200 -4.51 18.60 17.90
CA GLY A 200 -5.01 18.39 19.24
C GLY A 200 -6.36 17.69 19.21
N ALA A 201 -7.01 17.60 20.36
CA ALA A 201 -8.37 17.09 20.47
C ALA A 201 -9.26 18.08 21.23
N ALA A 202 -10.55 18.11 20.91
CA ALA A 202 -11.57 18.91 21.58
C ALA A 202 -12.80 18.07 21.94
N PHE A 203 -13.50 18.44 23.00
CA PHE A 203 -14.78 17.85 23.39
C PHE A 203 -15.91 18.30 22.44
N TYR A 204 -17.10 17.72 22.61
CA TYR A 204 -18.24 17.92 21.69
C TYR A 204 -18.74 19.37 21.63
N ASP A 205 -18.45 20.16 22.67
CA ASP A 205 -18.74 21.59 22.80
C ASP A 205 -17.70 22.48 22.10
N GLY A 206 -16.65 21.87 21.53
CA GLY A 206 -15.53 22.55 20.87
C GLY A 206 -14.51 23.16 21.83
N LYS A 207 -14.37 22.66 23.07
CA LYS A 207 -13.27 23.02 23.98
C LYS A 207 -12.11 22.01 23.89
N PRO A 208 -10.83 22.43 23.81
CA PRO A 208 -9.69 21.51 23.76
C PRO A 208 -9.56 20.63 25.02
N ILE A 209 -9.15 19.37 24.83
CA ILE A 209 -8.86 18.39 25.91
C ILE A 209 -7.55 18.75 26.62
N ILE A 210 -6.54 19.15 25.86
CA ILE A 210 -5.29 19.70 26.33
C ILE A 210 -4.82 20.75 25.32
N GLU A 211 -4.20 21.83 25.81
CA GLU A 211 -3.66 22.90 24.95
C GLU A 211 -2.28 22.57 24.36
N GLU A 212 -1.65 21.47 24.81
CA GLU A 212 -0.45 20.95 24.17
C GLU A 212 -0.75 20.55 22.72
N GLN A 213 0.11 21.02 21.82
CA GLN A 213 0.06 20.70 20.39
C GLN A 213 0.94 19.47 20.09
N TYR A 214 0.47 18.61 19.20
CA TYR A 214 1.15 17.39 18.78
C TYR A 214 1.43 17.43 17.27
N ASP A 215 2.45 16.70 16.84
CA ASP A 215 2.84 16.58 15.42
C ASP A 215 2.01 15.55 14.65
N TYR A 216 1.20 14.76 15.37
CA TYR A 216 0.26 13.80 14.82
C TYR A 216 -1.11 13.93 15.51
N PRO A 217 -2.22 13.65 14.78
CA PRO A 217 -3.56 13.64 15.34
C PRO A 217 -3.74 12.62 16.46
N LEU A 218 -4.56 12.97 17.45
CA LEU A 218 -4.78 12.15 18.65
C LEU A 218 -5.92 11.15 18.40
N HIS A 219 -5.58 9.85 18.50
CA HIS A 219 -6.50 8.76 18.22
C HIS A 219 -6.75 7.94 19.50
N PHE A 220 -7.83 8.29 20.21
CA PHE A 220 -8.22 7.61 21.45
C PHE A 220 -8.86 6.24 21.17
N GLU A 221 -8.21 5.16 21.63
CA GLU A 221 -8.73 3.80 21.70
C GLU A 221 -8.92 3.45 23.19
N ASN A 222 -10.13 3.08 23.60
CA ASN A 222 -10.49 2.76 25.00
C ASN A 222 -10.06 3.83 26.02
N GLY A 223 -10.19 5.11 25.66
CA GLY A 223 -9.82 6.26 26.50
C GLY A 223 -8.32 6.57 26.56
N LEU A 224 -7.48 5.90 25.76
CA LEU A 224 -6.04 6.12 25.68
C LEU A 224 -5.62 6.45 24.24
N THR A 225 -4.77 7.46 24.05
CA THR A 225 -4.08 7.73 22.78
C THR A 225 -2.57 7.65 22.97
N ILE A 226 -1.86 7.20 21.94
CA ILE A 226 -0.43 7.47 21.84
C ILE A 226 -0.28 8.95 21.49
N THR A 227 0.62 9.66 22.18
CA THR A 227 1.05 11.01 21.81
C THR A 227 2.38 10.93 21.08
N GLN A 228 2.60 11.82 20.11
CA GLN A 228 3.87 11.96 19.42
C GLN A 228 4.20 13.45 19.27
N LYS A 229 5.36 13.86 19.79
CA LYS A 229 5.92 15.20 19.65
C LYS A 229 7.33 15.07 19.10
N LYS A 230 7.73 15.94 18.17
CA LYS A 230 9.13 16.04 17.75
C LYS A 230 10.01 16.24 18.98
N HIS A 231 11.06 15.43 19.09
CA HIS A 231 12.06 15.57 20.13
C HIS A 231 12.93 16.78 19.81
N TRP A 232 13.02 17.72 20.74
CA TRP A 232 13.91 18.88 20.67
C TRP A 232 15.05 18.66 21.65
N ASP A 233 16.28 18.91 21.22
CA ASP A 233 17.43 18.87 22.11
C ASP A 233 17.42 20.06 23.10
N LYS A 234 18.41 20.08 23.99
CA LYS A 234 18.52 21.11 25.03
C LYS A 234 18.84 22.50 24.49
N GLU A 235 19.18 22.60 23.21
CA GLU A 235 19.50 23.85 22.51
C GLU A 235 18.30 24.34 21.67
N GLY A 236 17.17 23.61 21.72
CA GLY A 236 15.94 23.97 21.03
C GLY A 236 15.95 23.58 19.54
N LYS A 237 16.76 22.58 19.16
CA LYS A 237 16.85 22.10 17.78
C LYS A 237 16.21 20.72 17.62
N GLU A 238 15.51 20.56 16.50
CA GLU A 238 14.80 19.31 16.18
C GLU A 238 15.80 18.16 15.98
N VAL A 239 15.67 17.11 16.79
CA VAL A 239 16.52 15.92 16.71
C VAL A 239 16.00 15.03 15.60
N LEU A 240 16.85 14.75 14.61
CA LEU A 240 16.52 13.87 13.49
C LEU A 240 17.19 12.49 13.69
N LEU A 241 16.44 11.43 13.41
CA LEU A 241 16.97 10.08 13.25
C LEU A 241 17.92 10.03 12.04
N ALA A 242 18.76 9.00 11.97
CA ALA A 242 19.75 8.80 10.89
C ALA A 242 19.14 8.70 9.46
N ASN A 243 17.82 8.68 9.33
CA ASN A 243 17.10 8.67 8.06
C ASN A 243 16.47 10.04 7.68
N GLY A 244 16.78 11.10 8.44
CA GLY A 244 16.25 12.45 8.25
C GLY A 244 14.83 12.69 8.78
N GLN A 245 14.14 11.66 9.30
CA GLN A 245 12.86 11.86 9.98
C GLN A 245 13.10 12.42 11.39
N PRO A 246 12.16 13.20 11.95
CA PRO A 246 12.26 13.63 13.34
C PRO A 246 12.26 12.41 14.26
N GLN A 247 13.07 12.45 15.32
CA GLN A 247 12.85 11.59 16.47
C GLN A 247 11.60 12.11 17.18
N TYR A 248 10.74 11.22 17.66
CA TYR A 248 9.55 11.59 18.40
C TYR A 248 9.65 11.11 19.85
N ASP A 249 9.25 11.98 20.77
CA ASP A 249 8.93 11.61 22.14
C ASP A 249 7.50 11.08 22.17
N MET A 250 7.38 9.78 22.41
CA MET A 250 6.14 9.03 22.43
C MET A 250 5.68 8.74 23.85
N GLY A 251 4.40 8.97 24.12
CA GLY A 251 3.75 8.75 25.42
C GLY A 251 2.34 8.19 25.25
N ILE A 252 1.64 8.02 26.36
CA ILE A 252 0.25 7.57 26.40
C ILE A 252 -0.57 8.54 27.25
N LEU A 253 -1.56 9.17 26.62
CA LEU A 253 -2.44 10.20 27.20
C LEU A 253 -3.86 9.65 27.33
N LYS A 254 -4.53 9.94 28.45
CA LYS A 254 -5.93 9.62 28.70
C LYS A 254 -6.84 10.66 28.03
N ASP A 255 -8.07 10.28 27.68
CA ASP A 255 -9.12 11.19 27.21
C ASP A 255 -9.53 12.27 28.23
N THR A 256 -9.14 12.09 29.49
CA THR A 256 -9.19 13.11 30.55
C THR A 256 -8.13 14.21 30.45
N GLY A 257 -7.15 14.07 29.55
CA GLY A 257 -5.99 14.97 29.43
C GLY A 257 -4.81 14.64 30.36
N GLU A 258 -4.88 13.56 31.15
CA GLU A 258 -3.78 13.11 32.01
C GLU A 258 -2.86 12.10 31.29
N TYR A 259 -1.54 12.25 31.38
CA TYR A 259 -0.59 11.25 30.88
C TYR A 259 -0.57 9.99 31.76
N LEU A 260 -0.96 8.83 31.20
CA LEU A 260 -0.71 7.51 31.79
C LEU A 260 0.80 7.19 31.76
N PHE A 261 1.45 7.48 30.64
CA PHE A 261 2.91 7.49 30.52
C PHE A 261 3.34 8.75 29.77
N LYS A 262 4.32 9.49 30.31
CA LYS A 262 4.81 10.73 29.69
C LYS A 262 5.50 10.45 28.34
N PRO A 263 5.54 11.44 27.43
CA PRO A 263 6.25 11.31 26.16
C PRO A 263 7.77 11.33 26.40
N VAL A 264 8.37 10.13 26.53
CA VAL A 264 9.80 9.93 26.81
C VAL A 264 10.41 8.69 26.12
N TYR A 265 9.62 7.93 25.39
CA TYR A 265 10.06 6.74 24.64
C TYR A 265 10.18 7.08 23.15
N TYR A 266 11.14 6.53 22.42
CA TYR A 266 11.28 6.79 20.97
C TYR A 266 10.81 5.63 20.09
N GLU A 267 10.63 4.45 20.68
CA GLU A 267 9.81 3.38 20.12
C GLU A 267 8.69 3.13 21.12
N LEU A 268 7.44 3.14 20.67
CA LEU A 268 6.29 2.70 21.46
C LEU A 268 5.26 2.07 20.53
N HIS A 269 5.07 0.76 20.65
CA HIS A 269 4.17 -0.01 19.81
C HIS A 269 3.62 -1.23 20.57
N TRP A 270 2.57 -1.87 20.07
CA TRP A 270 2.03 -3.07 20.72
C TRP A 270 3.06 -4.21 20.70
N ASN A 271 3.38 -4.80 21.87
CA ASN A 271 4.31 -5.94 21.98
C ASN A 271 3.76 -7.16 21.23
N ASP A 272 2.45 -7.35 21.31
CA ASP A 272 1.66 -8.24 20.48
C ASP A 272 0.44 -7.47 19.97
N TYR A 273 0.32 -7.36 18.64
CA TYR A 273 -0.74 -6.60 17.97
C TYR A 273 -2.08 -7.35 17.90
N GLU A 274 -2.11 -8.67 18.15
CA GLU A 274 -3.34 -9.45 18.19
C GLU A 274 -3.99 -9.39 19.58
N THR A 275 -3.19 -9.49 20.64
CA THR A 275 -3.70 -9.45 22.02
C THR A 275 -3.80 -8.04 22.60
N LYS A 276 -2.95 -7.10 22.15
CA LYS A 276 -2.82 -5.74 22.72
C LYS A 276 -2.68 -5.75 24.26
N ASP A 277 -1.97 -6.75 24.80
CA ASP A 277 -1.83 -6.96 26.25
C ASP A 277 -0.95 -5.89 26.92
N CYS A 278 0.13 -5.49 26.24
CA CYS A 278 1.02 -4.41 26.63
C CYS A 278 1.69 -3.74 25.43
N TRP A 279 2.16 -2.51 25.61
CA TRP A 279 3.06 -1.87 24.67
C TRP A 279 4.49 -2.31 24.94
N TYR A 280 5.20 -2.68 23.89
CA TYR A 280 6.66 -2.64 23.88
C TYR A 280 7.10 -1.19 23.69
N ALA A 281 8.02 -0.72 24.52
CA ALA A 281 8.63 0.60 24.36
C ALA A 281 10.14 0.53 24.51
N GLU A 282 10.90 1.41 23.84
CA GLU A 282 12.34 1.57 24.06
C GLU A 282 12.69 3.00 24.47
N ASP A 283 13.60 3.10 25.43
CA ASP A 283 14.42 4.31 25.66
C ASP A 283 15.87 4.05 25.24
N ARG A 284 16.75 5.04 25.47
CA ARG A 284 18.12 5.03 24.96
C ARG A 284 19.01 3.90 25.49
N LYS A 285 18.66 3.25 26.61
CA LYS A 285 19.36 2.06 27.12
C LYS A 285 18.47 0.80 27.15
N LEU A 286 17.15 0.94 27.34
CA LEU A 286 16.30 -0.16 27.80
C LEU A 286 15.12 -0.45 26.90
N ALA A 287 14.61 -1.66 27.03
CA ALA A 287 13.31 -2.07 26.52
C ALA A 287 12.34 -2.22 27.69
N TYR A 288 11.07 -1.91 27.46
CA TYR A 288 10.00 -1.93 28.44
C TYR A 288 8.80 -2.70 27.92
N LEU A 289 8.06 -3.33 28.83
CA LEU A 289 6.65 -3.66 28.61
C LEU A 289 5.83 -2.74 29.50
N LEU A 290 4.99 -1.90 28.88
CA LEU A 290 4.10 -0.94 29.54
C LEU A 290 2.67 -1.47 29.47
N PHE A 291 1.96 -1.49 30.59
CA PHE A 291 0.62 -2.06 30.67
C PHE A 291 -0.46 -0.98 30.82
N PRO A 292 -1.71 -1.22 30.36
CA PRO A 292 -2.81 -0.25 30.46
C PRO A 292 -3.19 0.15 31.90
N ASP A 293 -2.78 -0.63 32.90
CA ASP A 293 -2.97 -0.31 34.34
C ASP A 293 -1.91 0.68 34.89
N GLY A 294 -0.92 1.06 34.08
CA GLY A 294 0.18 1.95 34.47
C GLY A 294 1.44 1.21 34.96
N THR A 295 1.43 -0.13 35.04
CA THR A 295 2.63 -0.89 35.42
C THR A 295 3.66 -0.95 34.29
N ARG A 296 4.94 -1.12 34.65
CA ARG A 296 6.05 -1.27 33.70
C ARG A 296 7.03 -2.36 34.12
N HIS A 297 7.55 -3.12 33.16
CA HIS A 297 8.63 -4.09 33.33
C HIS A 297 9.84 -3.72 32.47
N VAL A 298 11.05 -3.89 33.00
CA VAL A 298 12.31 -3.45 32.36
C VAL A 298 13.12 -4.64 31.85
N TYR A 299 13.68 -4.53 30.65
CA TYR A 299 14.50 -5.53 30.00
C TYR A 299 15.81 -4.94 29.46
N ASP A 300 16.90 -5.68 29.67
CA ASP A 300 18.21 -5.39 29.10
C ASP A 300 18.23 -5.80 27.61
N LYS A 301 18.55 -4.84 26.73
CA LYS A 301 18.54 -5.01 25.26
C LYS A 301 19.46 -6.13 24.75
N ARG A 302 20.41 -6.62 25.55
CA ARG A 302 21.29 -7.75 25.18
C ARG A 302 20.56 -9.09 25.11
N TRP A 303 19.45 -9.26 25.82
CA TRP A 303 18.65 -10.49 25.81
C TRP A 303 17.62 -10.54 24.68
N VAL A 304 17.51 -9.47 23.91
CA VAL A 304 16.65 -9.36 22.73
C VAL A 304 17.42 -9.91 21.53
N ASP A 305 17.14 -11.16 21.14
CA ASP A 305 17.75 -11.81 19.96
C ASP A 305 17.35 -11.09 18.66
N ARG A 306 18.18 -10.13 18.24
CA ARG A 306 17.98 -9.29 17.05
C ARG A 306 18.17 -10.04 15.72
N THR A 307 18.55 -11.31 15.74
CA THR A 307 18.73 -12.12 14.51
C THR A 307 17.42 -12.69 13.97
N LYS A 308 16.34 -12.65 14.77
CA LYS A 308 14.98 -13.02 14.37
C LYS A 308 14.15 -11.77 14.08
N PHE A 309 13.39 -11.81 12.99
CA PHE A 309 12.66 -10.64 12.50
C PHE A 309 11.50 -10.27 13.45
N ARG A 310 11.68 -9.15 14.17
CA ARG A 310 10.87 -8.59 15.27
C ARG A 310 10.97 -9.34 16.61
N PRO A 311 11.30 -8.64 17.72
CA PRO A 311 11.31 -9.23 19.05
C PRO A 311 9.98 -9.00 19.77
N SER A 312 9.03 -9.92 19.64
CA SER A 312 8.09 -10.10 20.77
C SER A 312 8.88 -10.76 21.90
N ILE A 313 8.79 -10.25 23.13
CA ILE A 313 9.39 -10.93 24.29
C ILE A 313 8.54 -12.19 24.54
N PRO A 314 9.04 -13.42 24.27
CA PRO A 314 8.19 -14.60 24.31
C PRO A 314 7.71 -14.86 25.74
N ALA A 315 6.51 -15.40 25.92
CA ALA A 315 5.89 -15.56 27.25
C ALA A 315 6.83 -16.14 28.32
N LYS A 316 7.58 -17.20 28.00
CA LYS A 316 8.59 -17.84 28.86
C LYS A 316 9.79 -16.97 29.31
N ASN A 317 9.95 -15.78 28.74
CA ASN A 317 10.97 -14.79 29.09
C ASN A 317 10.36 -13.57 29.79
N ARG A 318 9.04 -13.45 29.88
CA ARG A 318 8.37 -12.34 30.60
C ARG A 318 8.68 -12.37 32.11
N ASP A 319 8.98 -13.55 32.65
CA ASP A 319 9.38 -13.76 34.05
C ASP A 319 10.88 -13.45 34.32
N LYS A 320 11.64 -13.01 33.30
CA LYS A 320 13.08 -12.71 33.40
C LYS A 320 13.38 -11.20 33.30
N TYR A 321 12.50 -10.38 33.85
CA TYR A 321 12.66 -8.93 33.89
C TYR A 321 13.70 -8.51 34.94
N MET A 322 14.29 -7.33 34.76
CA MET A 322 15.16 -6.68 35.74
C MET A 322 14.32 -5.69 36.55
N SER A 323 14.49 -5.64 37.88
CA SER A 323 13.77 -4.65 38.69
C SER A 323 14.36 -3.25 38.49
N GLU A 324 13.53 -2.22 38.62
CA GLU A 324 13.94 -0.82 38.48
C GLU A 324 15.07 -0.44 39.45
N ARG A 325 15.08 -1.08 40.64
CA ARG A 325 16.11 -0.92 41.67
C ARG A 325 17.48 -1.51 41.28
N GLU A 326 17.52 -2.54 40.44
CA GLU A 326 18.77 -3.10 39.90
C GLU A 326 19.33 -2.27 38.73
N LEU A 327 18.45 -1.52 38.05
CA LEU A 327 18.78 -0.65 36.94
C LEU A 327 19.46 0.66 37.39
N GLU A 328 18.89 1.33 38.39
CA GLU A 328 19.39 2.60 38.92
C GLU A 328 20.86 2.49 39.38
N ALA A 329 21.28 1.31 39.82
CA ALA A 329 22.66 1.01 40.22
C ALA A 329 23.68 0.95 39.07
N ARG A 330 23.28 1.05 37.78
CA ARG A 330 24.15 0.77 36.61
C ARG A 330 24.12 1.81 35.48
N TYR A 331 23.48 2.97 35.64
CA TYR A 331 23.24 3.90 34.52
C TYR A 331 23.98 5.25 34.63
N VAL A 332 24.84 5.56 33.65
CA VAL A 332 25.33 6.93 33.33
C VAL A 332 25.20 7.17 31.81
N PRO A 333 24.93 8.39 31.27
CA PRO A 333 24.64 8.57 29.83
C PRO A 333 25.52 9.58 29.06
N GLN A 334 26.03 9.26 27.86
CA GLN A 334 26.38 10.29 26.85
C GLN A 334 26.22 9.84 25.38
N GLU A 335 26.68 10.64 24.43
CA GLU A 335 26.00 11.00 23.16
C GLU A 335 26.54 10.28 21.90
N ILE A 336 25.64 9.90 20.98
CA ILE A 336 25.85 9.10 19.75
C ILE A 336 24.65 9.40 18.82
N CYS A 337 24.76 9.68 17.51
CA CYS A 337 25.91 9.99 16.63
C CYS A 337 25.42 10.67 15.33
N SER A 338 26.25 11.52 14.69
CA SER A 338 25.88 12.32 13.51
C SER A 338 26.12 11.63 12.15
N LYS A 339 25.13 10.86 11.66
CA LYS A 339 24.91 10.43 10.24
C LYS A 339 25.84 9.37 9.58
N ALA A 340 25.39 8.41 8.76
CA ALA A 340 24.16 7.60 8.65
C ALA A 340 24.37 6.37 7.71
N ILE A 341 23.37 5.49 7.59
CA ILE A 341 23.33 4.32 6.69
C ILE A 341 21.96 4.27 5.97
N TYR A 342 21.95 3.83 4.71
CA TYR A 342 20.81 3.98 3.79
C TYR A 342 19.91 2.72 3.76
N GLN A 343 18.60 2.86 3.97
CA GLN A 343 17.63 1.75 4.05
C GLN A 343 16.45 1.90 3.06
N PHE A 344 16.07 0.81 2.38
CA PHE A 344 14.89 0.73 1.50
C PHE A 344 13.58 0.62 2.29
N SER A 345 12.53 1.36 1.90
CA SER A 345 11.26 1.46 2.64
C SER A 345 10.08 0.84 1.89
N LEU A 346 9.73 -0.41 2.24
CA LEU A 346 8.52 -1.09 1.77
C LEU A 346 7.23 -0.33 2.14
N GLU A 347 7.23 0.37 3.27
CA GLU A 347 6.11 1.18 3.73
C GLU A 347 5.78 2.32 2.76
N ARG A 348 6.79 3.08 2.30
CA ARG A 348 6.60 4.13 1.29
C ARG A 348 6.05 3.57 -0.02
N VAL A 349 6.47 2.37 -0.42
CA VAL A 349 5.94 1.68 -1.62
C VAL A 349 4.47 1.29 -1.44
N LEU A 350 4.09 0.73 -0.29
CA LEU A 350 2.71 0.35 0.00
C LEU A 350 1.79 1.57 0.18
N TYR A 351 2.30 2.66 0.76
CA TYR A 351 1.61 3.94 0.85
C TYR A 351 1.33 4.51 -0.56
N GLN A 352 2.36 4.63 -1.40
CA GLN A 352 2.21 5.10 -2.78
C GLN A 352 1.22 4.24 -3.59
N LEU A 353 1.22 2.92 -3.35
CA LEU A 353 0.25 2.01 -3.95
C LEU A 353 -1.17 2.20 -3.40
N SER A 354 -1.34 2.48 -2.11
CA SER A 354 -2.66 2.78 -1.54
C SER A 354 -3.26 4.05 -2.14
N CYS A 355 -2.45 5.10 -2.33
CA CYS A 355 -2.85 6.30 -3.06
C CYS A 355 -3.23 6.01 -4.51
N TRP A 356 -2.58 5.02 -5.15
CA TRP A 356 -2.93 4.58 -6.49
C TRP A 356 -4.28 3.82 -6.53
N THR A 357 -4.45 2.82 -5.68
CA THR A 357 -5.60 1.90 -5.68
C THR A 357 -6.86 2.49 -5.01
N GLY A 358 -6.92 3.79 -4.81
CA GLY A 358 -8.07 4.51 -4.28
C GLY A 358 -7.80 5.20 -2.95
N SER A 359 -7.92 6.53 -2.97
CA SER A 359 -8.29 7.30 -1.79
C SER A 359 -9.81 7.55 -1.82
N SER A 360 -10.40 8.03 -0.71
CA SER A 360 -11.81 8.43 -0.68
C SER A 360 -12.18 9.54 -1.69
N TYR A 361 -11.20 10.30 -2.20
CA TYR A 361 -11.41 11.40 -3.14
C TYR A 361 -11.33 11.00 -4.63
N ASP A 362 -10.71 9.87 -4.93
CA ASP A 362 -10.63 9.29 -6.28
C ASP A 362 -10.62 7.75 -6.15
N PRO A 363 -11.78 7.16 -5.81
CA PRO A 363 -11.87 5.75 -5.44
C PRO A 363 -11.99 4.86 -6.67
N LEU A 364 -11.82 3.55 -6.48
CA LEU A 364 -12.03 2.57 -7.57
C LEU A 364 -13.50 2.55 -7.98
N HIS A 365 -13.75 2.73 -9.28
CA HIS A 365 -15.04 2.48 -9.89
C HIS A 365 -15.14 1.02 -10.36
N PHE A 366 -16.35 0.47 -10.28
CA PHE A 366 -16.65 -0.90 -10.67
C PHE A 366 -17.28 -0.94 -12.06
N TYR A 367 -16.63 -1.67 -12.95
CA TYR A 367 -17.12 -1.95 -14.29
C TYR A 367 -17.31 -3.45 -14.50
N TYR A 368 -18.29 -3.78 -15.33
CA TYR A 368 -18.81 -5.11 -15.53
C TYR A 368 -18.56 -5.58 -16.97
N ARG A 369 -18.24 -6.87 -17.10
CA ARG A 369 -18.17 -7.56 -18.38
C ARG A 369 -18.44 -9.05 -18.17
N ASP A 370 -19.42 -9.58 -18.88
CA ASP A 370 -19.81 -10.98 -18.80
C ASP A 370 -19.17 -11.78 -19.94
N THR A 371 -19.03 -13.10 -19.78
CA THR A 371 -18.52 -13.98 -20.84
C THR A 371 -18.96 -15.43 -20.67
N ASP A 372 -19.15 -16.13 -21.80
CA ASP A 372 -19.32 -17.58 -21.89
C ASP A 372 -18.11 -18.27 -22.55
N ALA A 373 -16.96 -17.59 -22.62
CA ALA A 373 -15.72 -18.16 -23.16
C ALA A 373 -15.42 -19.55 -22.51
N PRO A 374 -14.98 -20.56 -23.27
CA PRO A 374 -14.71 -21.90 -22.74
C PRO A 374 -13.39 -21.97 -21.95
N ILE A 375 -13.33 -21.28 -20.81
CA ILE A 375 -12.15 -21.13 -19.95
C ILE A 375 -12.18 -22.00 -18.69
N GLN A 376 -11.04 -22.62 -18.36
CA GLN A 376 -10.87 -23.41 -17.13
C GLN A 376 -10.65 -22.53 -15.89
N VAL A 377 -11.62 -21.67 -15.51
CA VAL A 377 -11.46 -20.55 -14.55
C VAL A 377 -10.50 -20.83 -13.38
N LYS A 378 -10.65 -21.96 -12.67
CA LYS A 378 -9.82 -22.37 -11.51
C LYS A 378 -8.31 -22.49 -11.81
N LYS A 379 -7.89 -22.65 -13.06
CA LYS A 379 -6.49 -22.75 -13.49
C LYS A 379 -5.90 -21.40 -13.88
N GLN A 380 -6.64 -20.59 -14.65
CA GLN A 380 -6.18 -19.30 -15.19
C GLN A 380 -6.38 -18.13 -14.22
N TYR A 381 -7.51 -18.06 -13.52
CA TYR A 381 -7.88 -16.93 -12.66
C TYR A 381 -7.72 -17.33 -11.18
N LYS A 382 -6.47 -17.44 -10.72
CA LYS A 382 -6.15 -17.69 -9.31
C LYS A 382 -5.83 -16.39 -8.60
N THR A 383 -6.26 -16.23 -7.34
CA THR A 383 -5.92 -15.04 -6.55
C THR A 383 -4.40 -14.84 -6.47
N GLY A 384 -3.94 -13.62 -6.78
CA GLY A 384 -2.52 -13.29 -6.88
C GLY A 384 -1.93 -13.39 -8.29
N THR A 385 -2.66 -13.90 -9.28
CA THR A 385 -2.22 -13.89 -10.67
C THR A 385 -2.30 -12.48 -11.25
N ILE A 386 -1.26 -12.04 -11.97
CA ILE A 386 -1.28 -10.82 -12.77
C ILE A 386 -1.68 -11.17 -14.21
N LEU A 387 -2.60 -10.40 -14.77
CA LEU A 387 -3.12 -10.49 -16.13
C LEU A 387 -2.87 -9.18 -16.88
N ARG A 388 -2.86 -9.22 -18.22
CA ARG A 388 -2.68 -8.04 -19.08
C ARG A 388 -3.89 -7.89 -20.02
N CYS A 389 -4.34 -6.66 -20.24
CA CYS A 389 -5.53 -6.36 -21.04
C CYS A 389 -5.44 -6.88 -22.49
N GLY A 390 -4.31 -6.66 -23.16
CA GLY A 390 -3.98 -7.21 -24.48
C GLY A 390 -4.57 -6.48 -25.67
N SER A 391 -5.76 -5.90 -25.54
CA SER A 391 -6.32 -4.95 -26.49
C SER A 391 -7.14 -3.88 -25.77
N THR A 392 -7.52 -2.80 -26.46
CA THR A 392 -8.38 -1.77 -25.87
C THR A 392 -9.75 -2.37 -25.53
N MET A 393 -10.08 -2.39 -24.23
CA MET A 393 -11.14 -3.24 -23.69
C MET A 393 -12.35 -2.41 -23.26
N ALA A 394 -13.49 -2.62 -23.93
CA ALA A 394 -14.76 -2.00 -23.54
C ALA A 394 -15.35 -2.61 -22.25
N VAL A 395 -15.91 -1.74 -21.41
CA VAL A 395 -16.51 -2.03 -20.10
C VAL A 395 -17.67 -1.07 -19.79
N THR A 396 -18.56 -1.41 -18.85
CA THR A 396 -19.71 -0.57 -18.46
C THR A 396 -19.91 -0.57 -16.94
N GLN A 397 -20.43 0.53 -16.36
CA GLN A 397 -20.80 0.57 -14.93
C GLN A 397 -22.18 -0.05 -14.66
N SER A 398 -23.04 -0.11 -15.68
CA SER A 398 -24.38 -0.69 -15.60
C SER A 398 -24.32 -2.21 -15.64
N LEU A 399 -25.13 -2.86 -14.82
CA LEU A 399 -25.24 -4.31 -14.82
C LEU A 399 -26.13 -4.76 -15.99
N LEU A 400 -25.51 -5.44 -16.94
CA LEU A 400 -26.19 -6.05 -18.08
C LEU A 400 -26.87 -7.35 -17.60
N ARG A 401 -28.06 -7.67 -18.16
CA ARG A 401 -28.84 -8.83 -17.72
C ARG A 401 -28.00 -10.11 -17.87
N PRO A 402 -27.73 -10.86 -16.78
CA PRO A 402 -26.79 -11.97 -16.82
C PRO A 402 -27.36 -13.15 -17.63
N VAL A 403 -26.83 -13.35 -18.83
CA VAL A 403 -27.09 -14.54 -19.65
C VAL A 403 -25.93 -15.54 -19.66
N HIS A 404 -24.76 -15.15 -19.14
CA HIS A 404 -23.50 -15.89 -19.24
C HIS A 404 -22.99 -16.47 -17.89
N LYS A 405 -22.12 -17.49 -17.97
CA LYS A 405 -21.58 -18.27 -16.84
C LYS A 405 -20.50 -17.55 -16.02
N TYR A 406 -19.81 -16.58 -16.61
CA TYR A 406 -18.69 -15.86 -15.99
C TYR A 406 -18.92 -14.35 -16.03
N ARG A 407 -18.55 -13.67 -14.94
CA ARG A 407 -18.64 -12.21 -14.81
C ARG A 407 -17.34 -11.64 -14.25
N PHE A 408 -16.76 -10.69 -14.96
CA PHE A 408 -15.63 -9.89 -14.51
C PHE A 408 -16.13 -8.62 -13.83
N LEU A 409 -15.67 -8.40 -12.60
CA LEU A 409 -15.84 -7.15 -11.85
C LEU A 409 -14.49 -6.44 -11.85
N ILE A 410 -14.38 -5.35 -12.59
CA ILE A 410 -13.11 -4.66 -12.85
C ILE A 410 -13.10 -3.38 -12.02
N ALA A 411 -12.25 -3.36 -11.00
CA ALA A 411 -12.04 -2.23 -10.11
C ALA A 411 -10.90 -1.35 -10.64
N THR A 412 -11.24 -0.13 -11.08
CA THR A 412 -10.33 0.82 -11.75
C THR A 412 -10.84 2.25 -11.64
N ARG A 413 -9.92 3.22 -11.59
CA ARG A 413 -10.21 4.67 -11.71
C ARG A 413 -9.84 5.26 -13.09
N LYS A 414 -9.38 4.44 -14.03
CA LYS A 414 -8.77 4.86 -15.31
C LYS A 414 -9.47 4.32 -16.57
N ALA A 415 -10.73 3.90 -16.45
CA ALA A 415 -11.56 3.67 -17.63
C ALA A 415 -12.04 5.01 -18.21
N ILE A 416 -11.80 5.26 -19.50
CA ILE A 416 -12.15 6.52 -20.17
C ILE A 416 -13.50 6.39 -20.87
N GLU A 417 -14.37 7.41 -20.72
CA GLU A 417 -15.61 7.52 -21.49
C GLU A 417 -15.29 7.64 -22.99
N THR A 418 -15.87 6.78 -23.82
CA THR A 418 -15.57 6.71 -25.27
C THR A 418 -15.83 8.02 -26.01
N LYS A 419 -16.83 8.78 -25.57
CA LYS A 419 -17.12 10.12 -26.07
C LYS A 419 -15.95 11.09 -25.85
N ARG A 420 -15.45 11.18 -24.62
CA ARG A 420 -14.28 12.02 -24.25
C ARG A 420 -13.04 11.59 -25.05
N LEU A 421 -12.87 10.29 -25.30
CA LEU A 421 -11.79 9.77 -26.13
C LEU A 421 -11.90 10.26 -27.60
N SER A 422 -13.11 10.25 -28.17
CA SER A 422 -13.37 10.76 -29.52
C SER A 422 -13.10 12.26 -29.64
N GLU A 423 -13.45 13.05 -28.61
CA GLU A 423 -13.15 14.49 -28.53
C GLU A 423 -11.63 14.76 -28.54
N ILE A 424 -10.85 14.04 -27.73
CA ILE A 424 -9.37 14.12 -27.72
C ILE A 424 -8.79 13.79 -29.12
N HIS A 425 -9.35 12.79 -29.80
CA HIS A 425 -8.90 12.33 -31.11
C HIS A 425 -9.49 13.13 -32.30
N ARG A 426 -10.15 14.27 -32.05
CA ARG A 426 -10.81 15.11 -33.08
C ARG A 426 -11.76 14.31 -33.99
N GLY A 427 -12.48 13.34 -33.44
CA GLY A 427 -13.40 12.47 -34.17
C GLY A 427 -12.76 11.36 -35.02
N LYS A 428 -11.42 11.21 -35.01
CA LYS A 428 -10.77 10.04 -35.66
C LYS A 428 -11.12 8.72 -34.97
N TYR A 429 -11.41 8.75 -33.68
CA TYR A 429 -12.02 7.63 -32.97
C TYR A 429 -13.52 7.58 -33.32
N GLN A 430 -13.88 6.75 -34.29
CA GLN A 430 -15.28 6.57 -34.69
C GLN A 430 -16.10 6.03 -33.53
N ASN A 431 -17.16 6.76 -33.18
CA ASN A 431 -18.13 6.40 -32.15
C ASN A 431 -18.78 5.03 -32.43
N PRO A 432 -18.64 4.03 -31.55
CA PRO A 432 -19.47 2.84 -31.55
C PRO A 432 -20.59 3.05 -30.51
N ASP A 433 -21.82 3.30 -30.97
CA ASP A 433 -23.00 3.71 -30.18
C ASP A 433 -23.53 2.69 -29.13
N ALA A 434 -22.64 2.14 -28.29
CA ALA A 434 -22.95 1.23 -27.19
C ALA A 434 -21.82 1.09 -26.14
N ASP A 435 -20.55 1.42 -26.44
CA ASP A 435 -19.44 1.23 -25.49
C ASP A 435 -19.35 2.44 -24.53
N THR A 436 -19.76 2.34 -23.26
CA THR A 436 -19.74 3.50 -22.33
C THR A 436 -18.32 3.90 -21.91
N TYR A 437 -17.47 2.93 -21.56
CA TYR A 437 -16.09 3.16 -21.12
C TYR A 437 -15.10 2.17 -21.76
N VAL A 438 -13.84 2.56 -21.86
CA VAL A 438 -12.73 1.72 -22.36
C VAL A 438 -11.50 1.76 -21.46
N LEU A 439 -10.78 0.64 -21.42
CA LEU A 439 -9.52 0.45 -20.72
C LEU A 439 -8.37 0.23 -21.71
N HIS A 440 -7.16 0.65 -21.33
CA HIS A 440 -5.99 0.62 -22.20
C HIS A 440 -5.46 -0.79 -22.43
N LYS A 441 -4.88 -1.05 -23.62
CA LYS A 441 -4.32 -2.36 -23.99
C LYS A 441 -3.18 -2.82 -23.06
N ASN A 442 -2.48 -1.87 -22.45
CA ASN A 442 -1.34 -2.13 -21.56
C ASN A 442 -1.71 -2.13 -20.06
N SER A 443 -3.00 -2.06 -19.69
CA SER A 443 -3.43 -2.17 -18.29
C SER A 443 -3.12 -3.56 -17.70
N PHE A 444 -2.55 -3.57 -16.49
CA PHE A 444 -2.30 -4.78 -15.70
C PHE A 444 -3.36 -4.97 -14.62
N PHE A 445 -3.80 -6.21 -14.42
CA PHE A 445 -4.82 -6.55 -13.45
C PHE A 445 -4.36 -7.67 -12.51
N LEU A 446 -4.49 -7.44 -11.21
CA LEU A 446 -4.41 -8.48 -10.19
C LEU A 446 -5.75 -9.20 -10.10
N VAL A 447 -5.75 -10.53 -10.25
CA VAL A 447 -6.89 -11.37 -9.85
C VAL A 447 -6.98 -11.30 -8.32
N TYR A 448 -7.91 -10.48 -7.83
CA TYR A 448 -8.03 -10.13 -6.42
C TYR A 448 -8.96 -11.10 -5.67
N ASP A 449 -10.04 -11.54 -6.32
CA ASP A 449 -10.97 -12.51 -5.78
C ASP A 449 -11.63 -13.35 -6.88
N VAL A 450 -11.99 -14.60 -6.57
CA VAL A 450 -12.84 -15.44 -7.43
C VAL A 450 -13.82 -16.19 -6.53
N TYR A 451 -15.11 -16.04 -6.80
CA TYR A 451 -16.19 -16.63 -6.02
C TYR A 451 -17.39 -16.97 -6.91
N THR A 452 -18.36 -17.73 -6.42
CA THR A 452 -19.59 -18.06 -7.16
C THR A 452 -20.77 -17.44 -6.43
N TYR A 453 -21.67 -16.80 -7.18
CA TYR A 453 -22.89 -16.17 -6.66
C TYR A 453 -24.00 -16.33 -7.71
N ALA A 454 -25.20 -16.75 -7.27
CA ALA A 454 -26.35 -17.03 -8.14
C ALA A 454 -26.01 -17.92 -9.37
N GLY A 455 -25.20 -18.97 -9.17
CA GLY A 455 -24.77 -19.88 -10.25
C GLY A 455 -23.69 -19.34 -11.20
N ILE A 456 -23.36 -18.05 -11.13
CA ILE A 456 -22.39 -17.37 -12.00
C ILE A 456 -21.07 -17.21 -11.24
N THR A 457 -19.95 -17.52 -11.90
CA THR A 457 -18.62 -17.34 -11.30
C THR A 457 -18.11 -15.91 -11.54
N GLN A 458 -17.87 -15.22 -10.44
CA GLN A 458 -17.44 -13.84 -10.34
C GLN A 458 -15.91 -13.78 -10.25
N ILE A 459 -15.26 -12.95 -11.06
CA ILE A 459 -13.80 -12.75 -11.10
C ILE A 459 -13.53 -11.26 -10.86
N VAL A 460 -12.97 -10.93 -9.69
CA VAL A 460 -12.64 -9.55 -9.32
C VAL A 460 -11.22 -9.23 -9.76
N LEU A 461 -11.09 -8.22 -10.62
CA LEU A 461 -9.84 -7.72 -11.19
C LEU A 461 -9.54 -6.33 -10.64
N LEU A 462 -8.38 -6.15 -9.99
CA LEU A 462 -7.88 -4.85 -9.52
C LEU A 462 -6.81 -4.33 -10.47
N GLN A 463 -6.96 -3.13 -11.05
CA GLN A 463 -5.91 -2.55 -11.87
C GLN A 463 -4.68 -2.14 -11.01
N LEU A 464 -3.48 -2.49 -11.49
CA LEU A 464 -2.21 -2.08 -10.89
C LEU A 464 -1.42 -1.17 -11.85
N PRO A 465 -0.51 -0.32 -11.34
CA PRO A 465 0.49 0.36 -12.16
C PRO A 465 1.50 -0.66 -12.72
N CYS A 466 1.98 -0.42 -13.95
CA CYS A 466 3.09 -1.15 -14.55
C CYS A 466 4.37 -0.96 -13.75
N GLY A 467 4.71 0.30 -13.39
CA GLY A 467 5.92 0.62 -12.63
C GLY A 467 5.96 -0.07 -11.27
N PHE A 468 4.85 -0.02 -10.52
CA PHE A 468 4.72 -0.78 -9.26
C PHE A 468 4.84 -2.30 -9.49
N THR A 469 4.21 -2.85 -10.53
CA THR A 469 4.25 -4.30 -10.79
C THR A 469 5.68 -4.79 -11.02
N LYS A 470 6.52 -3.99 -11.69
CA LYS A 470 7.95 -4.22 -11.94
C LYS A 470 8.80 -4.09 -10.67
N LEU A 471 8.55 -3.06 -9.85
CA LEU A 471 9.18 -2.89 -8.54
C LEU A 471 8.84 -4.05 -7.58
N ALA A 472 7.57 -4.46 -7.54
CA ALA A 472 7.08 -5.55 -6.71
C ALA A 472 7.73 -6.90 -7.05
N GLN A 473 7.98 -7.17 -8.34
CA GLN A 473 8.75 -8.36 -8.76
C GLN A 473 10.22 -8.28 -8.33
N THR A 474 10.83 -7.10 -8.45
CA THR A 474 12.26 -6.88 -8.15
C THR A 474 12.56 -6.99 -6.64
N GLU A 475 11.70 -6.41 -5.80
CA GLU A 475 11.85 -6.39 -4.33
C GLU A 475 11.07 -7.53 -3.63
N GLY A 476 10.51 -8.49 -4.38
CA GLY A 476 9.86 -9.68 -3.83
C GLY A 476 8.54 -9.43 -3.08
N ILE A 477 7.81 -8.36 -3.40
CA ILE A 477 6.57 -7.97 -2.71
C ILE A 477 5.45 -8.98 -2.99
N ASN A 478 4.87 -9.54 -1.93
CA ASN A 478 3.86 -10.60 -2.03
C ASN A 478 2.46 -10.07 -2.37
N LEU A 479 2.16 -9.95 -3.67
CA LEU A 479 0.88 -9.45 -4.18
C LEU A 479 -0.35 -10.31 -3.80
N LYS A 480 -0.18 -11.57 -3.38
CA LYS A 480 -1.30 -12.39 -2.82
C LYS A 480 -1.80 -11.88 -1.48
N LYS A 481 -0.95 -11.16 -0.73
CA LYS A 481 -1.29 -10.53 0.55
C LYS A 481 -1.63 -9.05 0.40
N LEU A 482 -1.68 -8.53 -0.83
CA LEU A 482 -2.08 -7.15 -1.07
C LEU A 482 -3.49 -6.92 -0.52
N LYS A 483 -3.65 -5.92 0.34
CA LYS A 483 -4.95 -5.44 0.80
C LYS A 483 -5.29 -4.21 -0.02
N ALA A 484 -6.40 -4.28 -0.75
CA ALA A 484 -7.03 -3.15 -1.40
C ALA A 484 -8.39 -2.89 -0.76
N TYR A 485 -8.79 -1.62 -0.78
CA TYR A 485 -10.02 -1.13 -0.18
C TYR A 485 -10.89 -0.47 -1.27
N GLY A 486 -12.20 -0.53 -1.11
CA GLY A 486 -13.14 0.18 -1.97
C GLY A 486 -13.28 1.65 -1.58
N PRO A 487 -14.26 2.36 -2.18
CA PRO A 487 -14.89 3.51 -1.55
C PRO A 487 -15.15 3.25 -0.05
N ASP A 488 -15.04 4.30 0.76
CA ASP A 488 -15.27 4.28 2.22
C ASP A 488 -14.36 3.33 3.02
N LEU A 489 -13.21 2.94 2.46
CA LEU A 489 -12.18 2.08 3.08
C LEU A 489 -12.66 0.66 3.44
N GLU A 490 -13.82 0.24 2.95
CA GLU A 490 -14.29 -1.14 3.10
C GLU A 490 -13.35 -2.12 2.37
N ASN A 491 -13.31 -3.38 2.82
CA ASN A 491 -12.52 -4.39 2.12
C ASN A 491 -13.01 -4.50 0.66
N LEU A 492 -12.12 -4.34 -0.32
CA LEU A 492 -12.52 -4.29 -1.74
C LEU A 492 -13.31 -5.53 -2.19
N LYS A 493 -13.14 -6.70 -1.53
CA LYS A 493 -13.95 -7.90 -1.82
C LYS A 493 -15.38 -7.79 -1.30
N GLN A 494 -15.58 -7.19 -0.13
CA GLN A 494 -16.90 -6.93 0.44
C GLN A 494 -17.59 -5.85 -0.39
N TYR A 495 -16.90 -4.74 -0.67
CA TYR A 495 -17.44 -3.67 -1.50
C TYR A 495 -17.80 -4.14 -2.93
N ALA A 496 -16.95 -4.95 -3.58
CA ALA A 496 -17.26 -5.52 -4.89
C ALA A 496 -18.51 -6.41 -4.88
N ARG A 497 -18.79 -7.10 -3.77
CA ARG A 497 -20.01 -7.90 -3.59
C ARG A 497 -21.21 -7.02 -3.30
N TRP A 498 -21.04 -5.94 -2.52
CA TRP A 498 -22.07 -4.95 -2.24
C TRP A 498 -22.49 -4.18 -3.49
N ASP A 499 -21.54 -3.68 -4.30
CA ASP A 499 -21.84 -2.98 -5.57
C ASP A 499 -22.57 -3.92 -6.55
N LEU A 500 -22.14 -5.18 -6.64
CA LEU A 500 -22.83 -6.21 -7.42
C LEU A 500 -24.25 -6.49 -6.89
N GLN A 501 -24.41 -6.65 -5.57
CA GLN A 501 -25.71 -6.95 -4.95
C GLN A 501 -26.70 -5.78 -5.06
N ASN A 502 -26.21 -4.54 -4.95
CA ASN A 502 -26.99 -3.33 -5.15
C ASN A 502 -27.44 -3.20 -6.61
N LYS A 503 -26.52 -3.35 -7.57
CA LYS A 503 -26.86 -3.31 -9.01
C LYS A 503 -27.72 -4.49 -9.47
N LEU A 504 -27.74 -5.59 -8.72
CA LEU A 504 -28.71 -6.70 -8.85
C LEU A 504 -30.02 -6.46 -8.08
N SER A 505 -30.15 -5.34 -7.35
CA SER A 505 -31.38 -4.89 -6.68
C SER A 505 -32.01 -3.65 -7.30
N GLU A 506 -31.32 -3.01 -8.23
CA GLU A 506 -31.87 -1.93 -9.05
C GLU A 506 -32.78 -2.51 -10.14
N GLU A 507 -33.90 -1.86 -10.44
CA GLU A 507 -34.81 -2.25 -11.52
C GLU A 507 -34.10 -2.18 -12.88
N VAL A 508 -33.61 -3.33 -13.37
CA VAL A 508 -32.86 -3.38 -14.64
C VAL A 508 -33.80 -3.27 -15.83
N HIS A 509 -34.07 -2.04 -16.28
CA HIS A 509 -34.69 -1.80 -17.58
C HIS A 509 -33.87 -2.48 -18.68
N GLY A 510 -34.49 -3.39 -19.42
CA GLY A 510 -33.79 -4.29 -20.34
C GLY A 510 -33.25 -3.59 -21.59
N TYR A 511 -32.01 -3.10 -21.54
CA TYR A 511 -31.24 -2.81 -22.75
C TYR A 511 -30.73 -4.12 -23.35
N SER A 512 -31.08 -4.37 -24.62
CA SER A 512 -30.48 -5.47 -25.40
C SER A 512 -29.08 -5.05 -25.87
N LEU A 513 -28.11 -5.97 -25.86
CA LEU A 513 -26.76 -5.69 -26.34
C LEU A 513 -26.72 -5.64 -27.88
N SER A 514 -25.74 -4.93 -28.43
CA SER A 514 -25.46 -4.99 -29.87
C SER A 514 -24.58 -6.19 -30.20
N GLU A 515 -24.74 -6.77 -31.39
CA GLU A 515 -23.98 -7.93 -31.87
C GLU A 515 -22.44 -7.72 -31.78
N LYS A 516 -21.99 -6.47 -31.94
CA LYS A 516 -20.59 -6.05 -31.79
C LYS A 516 -20.10 -6.15 -30.33
N TRP A 517 -20.96 -5.92 -29.35
CA TRP A 517 -20.67 -6.13 -27.93
C TRP A 517 -20.58 -7.61 -27.58
N GLU A 518 -21.53 -8.41 -28.06
CA GLU A 518 -21.57 -9.86 -27.80
C GLU A 518 -20.29 -10.55 -28.29
N LYS A 519 -19.85 -10.24 -29.52
CA LYS A 519 -18.58 -10.77 -30.07
C LYS A 519 -17.36 -10.40 -29.23
N LYS A 520 -17.30 -9.18 -28.69
CA LYS A 520 -16.22 -8.78 -27.75
C LYS A 520 -16.32 -9.55 -26.42
N MET A 521 -17.53 -9.79 -25.90
CA MET A 521 -17.72 -10.45 -24.60
C MET A 521 -17.15 -11.87 -24.57
N TYR A 522 -17.07 -12.59 -25.70
CA TYR A 522 -16.41 -13.91 -25.77
C TYR A 522 -14.88 -13.90 -25.61
N GLN A 523 -14.21 -12.74 -25.63
CA GLN A 523 -12.75 -12.68 -25.43
C GLN A 523 -12.37 -12.78 -23.94
N PRO A 524 -11.55 -13.78 -23.53
CA PRO A 524 -11.13 -13.96 -22.15
C PRO A 524 -10.04 -12.96 -21.72
N ILE A 525 -10.33 -12.15 -20.69
CA ILE A 525 -9.40 -11.13 -20.19
C ILE A 525 -8.09 -11.78 -19.71
N GLY A 526 -6.94 -11.29 -20.16
CA GLY A 526 -5.63 -11.83 -19.81
C GLY A 526 -5.06 -12.86 -20.77
N LEU A 527 -5.84 -13.34 -21.75
CA LEU A 527 -5.46 -14.40 -22.67
C LEU A 527 -5.66 -14.00 -24.14
N THR A 528 -4.89 -14.60 -25.04
CA THR A 528 -5.12 -14.57 -26.49
C THR A 528 -6.27 -15.50 -26.89
N ASP A 529 -6.69 -15.45 -28.16
CA ASP A 529 -7.74 -16.35 -28.69
C ASP A 529 -7.32 -17.84 -28.62
N GLU A 530 -6.01 -18.15 -28.58
CA GLU A 530 -5.47 -19.50 -28.31
C GLU A 530 -5.33 -19.84 -26.81
N LEU A 531 -5.95 -19.05 -25.93
CA LEU A 531 -5.97 -19.21 -24.46
C LEU A 531 -4.56 -19.16 -23.80
N LYS A 532 -3.60 -18.47 -24.43
CA LYS A 532 -2.26 -18.24 -23.87
C LYS A 532 -2.19 -16.87 -23.17
N PRO A 533 -1.36 -16.68 -22.12
CA PRO A 533 -1.16 -15.37 -21.52
C PRO A 533 -0.73 -14.32 -22.57
N VAL A 534 -1.39 -13.17 -22.55
CA VAL A 534 -1.04 -12.04 -23.41
C VAL A 534 0.43 -11.62 -23.16
N PRO A 535 1.30 -11.61 -24.19
CA PRO A 535 2.69 -11.20 -24.04
C PRO A 535 2.81 -9.69 -23.77
N LEU A 536 3.98 -9.25 -23.31
CA LEU A 536 4.31 -7.82 -23.23
C LEU A 536 4.59 -7.28 -24.64
N GLU A 537 3.88 -6.22 -25.02
CA GLU A 537 4.23 -5.37 -26.15
C GLU A 537 5.10 -4.23 -25.61
N LYS A 538 6.27 -3.99 -26.21
CA LYS A 538 6.95 -2.71 -26.07
C LYS A 538 6.18 -1.70 -26.91
N GLU A 539 5.87 -0.53 -26.35
CA GLU A 539 5.61 0.64 -27.18
C GLU A 539 6.89 0.95 -27.96
N ALA A 540 6.74 1.16 -29.27
CA ALA A 540 7.83 1.69 -30.07
C ALA A 540 8.00 3.14 -29.63
N MET A 541 9.18 3.50 -29.14
CA MET A 541 9.46 4.92 -28.89
C MET A 541 9.50 5.62 -30.25
N ALA A 542 8.77 6.72 -30.37
CA ALA A 542 8.75 7.54 -31.57
C ALA A 542 10.18 7.95 -31.95
N ASP A 543 10.55 7.78 -33.23
CA ASP A 543 11.78 8.36 -33.76
C ASP A 543 11.65 9.90 -33.72
N GLU A 544 12.71 10.60 -33.30
CA GLU A 544 12.71 12.04 -32.91
C GLU A 544 12.41 13.06 -34.05
N THR A 545 11.76 12.66 -35.15
CA THR A 545 11.69 13.47 -36.38
C THR A 545 10.30 13.56 -37.04
N CYS A 546 9.26 14.04 -36.33
CA CYS A 546 8.02 14.54 -36.95
C CYS A 546 7.25 15.58 -36.10
N TYR A 547 7.53 16.88 -36.28
CA TYR A 547 6.68 17.95 -35.73
C TYR A 547 5.29 17.99 -36.41
N GLY A 548 4.34 17.19 -35.92
CA GLY A 548 2.97 17.10 -36.45
C GLY A 548 2.19 15.89 -35.91
N ASP A 549 2.47 15.52 -34.66
CA ASP A 549 2.75 14.12 -34.32
C ASP A 549 1.53 13.27 -33.87
N PRO A 550 1.27 12.11 -34.49
CA PRO A 550 0.42 11.04 -33.92
C PRO A 550 0.90 10.58 -32.54
N ASP A 551 2.21 10.61 -32.27
CA ASP A 551 2.78 10.11 -31.03
C ASP A 551 2.48 11.06 -29.86
N TYR A 552 2.31 12.36 -30.09
CA TYR A 552 1.73 13.27 -29.08
C TYR A 552 0.32 12.83 -28.65
N ILE A 553 -0.48 12.26 -29.57
CA ILE A 553 -1.84 11.77 -29.26
C ILE A 553 -1.77 10.41 -28.54
N LEU A 554 -0.82 9.54 -28.90
CA LEU A 554 -0.60 8.25 -28.24
C LEU A 554 0.00 8.41 -26.83
N ASP A 555 0.99 9.26 -26.63
CA ASP A 555 1.56 9.59 -25.32
C ASP A 555 0.49 10.28 -24.46
N THR A 556 -0.25 11.26 -25.00
CA THR A 556 -1.40 11.86 -24.29
C THR A 556 -2.46 10.81 -23.94
N TYR A 557 -2.71 9.83 -24.82
CA TYR A 557 -3.66 8.74 -24.55
C TYR A 557 -3.12 7.77 -23.49
N TYR A 558 -1.83 7.43 -23.51
CA TYR A 558 -1.17 6.61 -22.52
C TYR A 558 -1.18 7.30 -21.16
N ASP A 559 -0.72 8.55 -21.07
CA ASP A 559 -0.68 9.34 -19.84
C ASP A 559 -2.08 9.52 -19.22
N ILE A 560 -3.10 9.83 -20.04
CA ILE A 560 -4.49 9.95 -19.53
C ILE A 560 -5.05 8.57 -19.10
N CYS A 561 -4.76 7.49 -19.83
CA CYS A 561 -5.26 6.14 -19.51
C CYS A 561 -4.52 5.42 -18.38
N MET A 562 -3.25 5.72 -18.18
CA MET A 562 -2.36 4.95 -17.33
C MET A 562 -1.79 5.76 -16.18
N ASP A 563 -1.55 7.06 -16.33
CA ASP A 563 -1.07 7.99 -15.27
C ASP A 563 0.08 7.41 -14.42
N ASP A 564 0.90 6.55 -15.06
CA ASP A 564 1.86 5.66 -14.41
C ASP A 564 3.28 6.02 -14.87
N CYS A 565 3.77 7.12 -14.33
CA CYS A 565 5.16 7.51 -14.48
C CYS A 565 6.06 6.43 -13.85
N GLU A 566 6.68 5.55 -14.67
CA GLU A 566 7.62 4.51 -14.18
C GLU A 566 8.70 5.09 -13.24
N ASN A 567 9.04 6.37 -13.41
CA ASN A 567 9.99 7.12 -12.58
C ASN A 567 9.58 7.26 -11.11
N VAL A 568 8.28 7.26 -10.79
CA VAL A 568 7.77 7.29 -9.39
C VAL A 568 8.07 5.99 -8.66
N TRP A 569 8.13 4.87 -9.39
CA TRP A 569 8.34 3.52 -8.85
C TRP A 569 9.81 3.07 -8.90
N ARG A 570 10.75 3.99 -9.14
CA ARG A 570 12.19 3.72 -9.07
C ARG A 570 12.61 3.36 -7.64
N ARG A 571 13.51 2.39 -7.52
CA ARG A 571 13.98 1.82 -6.25
C ARG A 571 14.63 2.87 -5.35
N GLU A 572 15.37 3.78 -5.97
CA GLU A 572 16.15 4.85 -5.34
C GLU A 572 15.26 5.82 -4.57
N SER A 573 14.05 6.09 -5.07
CA SER A 573 13.03 6.97 -4.45
C SER A 573 12.57 6.49 -3.07
N PHE A 574 12.89 5.24 -2.70
CA PHE A 574 12.49 4.61 -1.44
C PHE A 574 13.66 4.37 -0.48
N MET A 575 14.85 4.95 -0.74
CA MET A 575 16.03 4.92 0.15
C MET A 575 16.04 6.11 1.16
N LYS A 576 17.01 6.13 2.11
CA LYS A 576 17.18 7.08 3.24
C LYS A 576 18.67 7.50 3.35
N ASP A 577 19.07 8.72 3.77
CA ASP A 577 20.42 9.33 3.50
C ASP A 577 21.18 9.94 4.74
N THR A 578 22.54 10.03 4.74
CA THR A 578 23.44 11.12 5.31
C THR A 578 24.92 10.72 5.73
N HIS A 579 25.84 11.69 5.98
CA HIS A 579 27.34 11.57 6.20
C HIS A 579 27.98 12.11 7.53
N LYS A 580 29.13 11.53 7.97
CA LYS A 580 30.16 11.95 8.98
C LYS A 580 30.13 11.33 10.40
N THR A 581 30.44 10.03 10.50
CA THR A 581 30.52 9.25 11.76
C THR A 581 31.87 8.55 12.02
N ILE A 582 32.24 8.45 13.30
CA ILE A 582 33.03 7.31 13.81
C ILE A 582 32.04 6.18 14.12
N GLN A 583 32.14 5.05 13.43
CA GLN A 583 31.27 3.87 13.61
C GLN A 583 32.04 2.71 14.22
N VAL A 584 31.42 1.89 15.07
CA VAL A 584 32.00 0.60 15.52
C VAL A 584 31.22 -0.53 14.85
N VAL A 585 31.91 -1.27 13.99
CA VAL A 585 31.36 -2.42 13.27
C VAL A 585 32.02 -3.68 13.80
N LEU A 586 31.20 -4.69 14.16
CA LEU A 586 31.69 -6.04 14.42
C LEU A 586 31.72 -6.80 13.08
N GLY A 587 32.88 -7.28 12.63
CA GLY A 587 32.95 -8.06 11.39
C GLY A 587 34.34 -8.24 10.79
N ASP A 588 34.33 -8.66 9.52
CA ASP A 588 35.50 -8.89 8.69
C ASP A 588 35.80 -7.63 7.85
N ILE A 589 36.91 -6.95 8.17
CA ILE A 589 37.29 -5.68 7.54
C ILE A 589 37.48 -5.80 6.03
N THR A 590 37.79 -6.99 5.50
CA THR A 590 37.98 -7.23 4.06
C THR A 590 36.69 -7.12 3.25
N ARG A 591 35.53 -7.02 3.92
CA ARG A 591 34.20 -6.97 3.30
C ARG A 591 33.56 -5.57 3.33
N LEU A 592 34.24 -4.57 3.90
CA LEU A 592 33.69 -3.23 4.05
C LEU A 592 33.79 -2.41 2.76
N TYR A 593 32.66 -1.87 2.32
CA TYR A 593 32.58 -0.91 1.23
C TYR A 593 32.88 0.50 1.76
N VAL A 594 34.17 0.79 1.90
CA VAL A 594 34.73 2.10 2.31
C VAL A 594 35.84 2.48 1.32
N ASP A 595 36.29 3.73 1.29
CA ASP A 595 37.35 4.16 0.36
C ASP A 595 38.70 3.51 0.69
N ALA A 596 39.06 3.37 1.98
CA ALA A 596 40.25 2.66 2.41
C ALA A 596 40.00 1.71 3.59
N ILE A 597 40.72 0.59 3.64
CA ILE A 597 40.87 -0.20 4.87
C ILE A 597 42.31 -0.12 5.36
N VAL A 598 42.50 -0.22 6.67
CA VAL A 598 43.81 -0.24 7.31
C VAL A 598 44.21 -1.69 7.59
N ASN A 599 45.46 -2.01 7.29
CA ASN A 599 46.06 -3.30 7.60
C ASN A 599 47.01 -3.16 8.80
N ALA A 600 46.74 -3.88 9.89
CA ALA A 600 47.66 -4.03 11.02
C ALA A 600 48.78 -5.01 10.65
N ALA A 601 49.78 -4.49 9.95
CA ALA A 601 50.86 -5.24 9.32
C ALA A 601 52.07 -5.45 10.25
N ASN A 602 53.05 -6.21 9.75
CA ASN A 602 54.39 -6.32 10.33
C ASN A 602 55.41 -5.49 9.53
N THR A 603 56.61 -5.29 10.07
CA THR A 603 57.64 -4.40 9.50
C THR A 603 58.09 -4.76 8.07
N SER A 604 57.88 -5.99 7.61
CA SER A 604 58.19 -6.38 6.22
C SER A 604 57.16 -5.89 5.19
N LEU A 605 55.92 -5.63 5.62
CA LEU A 605 54.71 -5.48 4.78
C LEU A 605 54.39 -6.69 3.88
N LEU A 606 55.05 -7.84 4.01
CA LEU A 606 54.89 -8.99 3.12
C LEU A 606 53.75 -9.95 3.53
N GLY A 607 52.77 -9.45 4.28
CA GLY A 607 51.68 -10.23 4.86
C GLY A 607 52.09 -11.01 6.12
N GLY A 608 51.12 -11.72 6.71
CA GLY A 608 51.30 -12.46 7.95
C GLY A 608 50.08 -13.28 8.38
N GLY A 609 49.91 -13.45 9.69
CA GLY A 609 48.70 -14.04 10.29
C GLY A 609 47.57 -13.00 10.49
N GLY A 610 46.51 -13.40 11.19
CA GLY A 610 45.44 -12.49 11.61
C GLY A 610 44.78 -11.70 10.47
N VAL A 611 44.53 -10.41 10.71
CA VAL A 611 43.90 -9.48 9.75
C VAL A 611 44.81 -9.19 8.55
N ASP A 612 46.13 -9.13 8.73
CA ASP A 612 47.12 -8.94 7.67
C ASP A 612 47.05 -10.06 6.63
N GLY A 613 47.07 -11.32 7.11
CA GLY A 613 46.84 -12.48 6.27
C GLY A 613 45.47 -12.51 5.60
N ALA A 614 44.42 -12.00 6.25
CA ALA A 614 43.08 -11.91 5.66
C ALA A 614 43.05 -10.91 4.51
N ILE A 615 43.60 -9.71 4.70
CA ILE A 615 43.71 -8.65 3.69
C ILE A 615 44.54 -9.12 2.50
N HIS A 616 45.70 -9.75 2.71
CA HIS A 616 46.53 -10.28 1.61
C HIS A 616 45.85 -11.42 0.83
N ARG A 617 45.07 -12.29 1.50
CA ARG A 617 44.28 -13.32 0.79
C ARG A 617 43.14 -12.71 -0.02
N ALA A 618 42.46 -11.69 0.51
CA ALA A 618 41.29 -11.07 -0.11
C ALA A 618 41.65 -10.09 -1.24
N ALA A 619 42.76 -9.36 -1.14
CA ALA A 619 43.25 -8.46 -2.20
C ALA A 619 43.94 -9.22 -3.36
N GLY A 620 44.50 -10.40 -3.08
CA GLY A 620 45.21 -11.23 -4.04
C GLY A 620 46.71 -10.91 -4.19
N LYS A 621 47.39 -11.69 -5.03
CA LYS A 621 48.87 -11.68 -5.15
C LYS A 621 49.46 -10.33 -5.55
N GLN A 622 48.69 -9.50 -6.27
CA GLN A 622 49.11 -8.17 -6.69
C GLN A 622 49.50 -7.27 -5.49
N LEU A 623 48.82 -7.42 -4.34
CA LEU A 623 49.13 -6.67 -3.13
C LEU A 623 50.57 -6.96 -2.65
N LEU A 624 50.96 -8.23 -2.61
CA LEU A 624 52.29 -8.62 -2.17
C LEU A 624 53.39 -8.03 -3.07
N GLU A 625 53.18 -7.99 -4.40
CA GLU A 625 54.13 -7.40 -5.33
C GLU A 625 54.22 -5.86 -5.24
N ALA A 626 53.16 -5.19 -4.77
CA ALA A 626 53.21 -3.78 -4.43
C ALA A 626 53.92 -3.54 -3.10
N CYS A 627 53.60 -4.32 -2.05
CA CYS A 627 54.24 -4.21 -0.73
C CYS A 627 55.76 -4.43 -0.79
N LYS A 628 56.27 -5.34 -1.64
CA LYS A 628 57.72 -5.50 -1.88
C LYS A 628 58.40 -4.21 -2.32
N LYS A 629 57.72 -3.37 -3.11
CA LYS A 629 58.27 -2.10 -3.62
C LYS A 629 58.30 -0.99 -2.56
N LEU A 630 57.56 -1.16 -1.46
CA LEU A 630 57.51 -0.20 -0.35
C LEU A 630 58.73 -0.28 0.59
N ASN A 631 59.56 -1.32 0.48
CA ASN A 631 60.74 -1.56 1.33
C ASN A 631 60.41 -1.59 2.83
N GLY A 632 59.36 -2.32 3.22
CA GLY A 632 58.91 -2.47 4.61
C GLY A 632 58.28 -1.20 5.20
N CYS A 633 58.02 -1.21 6.51
CA CYS A 633 57.52 -0.06 7.25
C CYS A 633 58.02 -0.08 8.70
N ALA A 634 58.28 1.09 9.29
CA ALA A 634 58.70 1.19 10.68
C ALA A 634 57.49 1.10 11.62
N VAL A 635 57.73 0.74 12.88
CA VAL A 635 56.68 0.71 13.91
C VAL A 635 56.16 2.14 14.14
N GLY A 636 54.84 2.32 14.15
CA GLY A 636 54.20 3.64 14.22
C GLY A 636 54.02 4.35 12.88
N GLU A 637 54.55 3.82 11.77
CA GLU A 637 54.43 4.43 10.44
C GLU A 637 53.40 3.72 9.56
N SER A 638 52.89 4.43 8.54
CA SER A 638 51.91 3.91 7.58
C SER A 638 52.32 4.12 6.12
N LYS A 639 51.92 3.21 5.22
CA LYS A 639 52.12 3.29 3.76
C LYS A 639 50.89 2.80 3.00
N MET A 640 50.58 3.39 1.84
CA MET A 640 49.38 3.07 1.06
C MET A 640 49.69 2.21 -0.19
N THR A 641 48.76 1.33 -0.54
CA THR A 641 48.69 0.64 -1.84
C THR A 641 47.27 0.74 -2.42
N ASP A 642 47.10 0.27 -3.67
CA ASP A 642 45.76 -0.04 -4.20
C ASP A 642 45.17 -1.27 -3.48
N ALA A 643 43.84 -1.40 -3.56
CA ALA A 643 43.09 -2.47 -2.88
C ALA A 643 42.88 -3.76 -3.70
N TYR A 644 43.15 -3.71 -5.01
CA TYR A 644 43.08 -4.84 -5.94
C TYR A 644 41.71 -5.53 -5.99
N GLN A 645 41.55 -6.70 -5.36
CA GLN A 645 40.31 -7.49 -5.38
C GLN A 645 39.36 -7.18 -4.22
N LEU A 646 39.75 -6.31 -3.29
CA LEU A 646 38.89 -5.87 -2.19
C LEU A 646 37.80 -4.88 -2.66
N PRO A 647 36.68 -4.76 -1.92
CA PRO A 647 35.62 -3.80 -2.21
C PRO A 647 35.98 -2.33 -1.94
N CYS A 648 37.09 -2.07 -1.24
CA CYS A 648 37.61 -0.71 -1.01
C CYS A 648 38.50 -0.24 -2.18
N LYS A 649 38.89 1.04 -2.19
CA LYS A 649 39.76 1.62 -3.24
C LYS A 649 41.24 1.51 -2.89
N LYS A 650 41.59 1.71 -1.62
CA LYS A 650 42.96 1.72 -1.09
C LYS A 650 43.13 0.79 0.11
N ILE A 651 44.38 0.40 0.38
CA ILE A 651 44.79 -0.22 1.65
C ILE A 651 45.87 0.67 2.26
N ILE A 652 45.78 0.94 3.55
CA ILE A 652 46.81 1.63 4.31
C ILE A 652 47.44 0.63 5.29
N HIS A 653 48.67 0.23 5.04
CA HIS A 653 49.41 -0.68 5.90
C HIS A 653 50.10 0.12 7.00
N THR A 654 49.84 -0.23 8.26
CA THR A 654 50.45 0.39 9.42
C THR A 654 51.02 -0.67 10.36
N VAL A 655 52.12 -0.38 11.05
CA VAL A 655 52.83 -1.37 11.88
C VAL A 655 52.71 -1.01 13.35
N GLY A 656 51.79 -1.69 14.03
CA GLY A 656 51.56 -1.53 15.46
C GLY A 656 52.73 -2.03 16.33
N PRO A 657 52.91 -1.48 17.55
CA PRO A 657 53.91 -1.95 18.51
C PRO A 657 53.54 -3.31 19.12
N VAL A 658 54.55 -4.06 19.54
CA VAL A 658 54.42 -5.26 20.37
C VAL A 658 54.40 -4.86 21.83
N TRP A 659 53.38 -5.28 22.58
CA TRP A 659 53.24 -4.96 24.00
C TRP A 659 54.32 -5.62 24.85
N LYS A 660 55.02 -4.82 25.67
CA LYS A 660 56.06 -5.25 26.61
C LYS A 660 55.82 -4.70 28.03
N GLY A 661 54.56 -4.40 28.34
CA GLY A 661 54.14 -3.85 29.63
C GLY A 661 53.97 -2.33 29.67
N GLY A 662 53.96 -1.63 28.54
CA GLY A 662 53.51 -0.24 28.41
C GLY A 662 54.51 0.83 28.85
N ASN A 663 55.76 0.44 29.16
CA ASN A 663 56.82 1.32 29.67
C ASN A 663 57.97 1.53 28.66
N GLN A 664 57.74 1.23 27.38
CA GLN A 664 58.74 1.26 26.29
C GLN A 664 58.28 2.13 25.10
N GLY A 665 57.30 3.02 25.31
CA GLY A 665 56.75 3.90 24.28
C GLY A 665 55.67 3.24 23.41
N GLU A 666 55.08 2.10 23.85
CA GLU A 666 54.03 1.43 23.09
C GLU A 666 52.77 2.29 22.87
N PRO A 667 52.28 3.10 23.84
CA PRO A 667 51.12 3.97 23.61
C PRO A 667 51.35 5.00 22.50
N GLU A 668 52.51 5.65 22.49
CA GLU A 668 52.88 6.67 21.50
C GLU A 668 53.05 6.06 20.11
N LEU A 669 53.66 4.87 20.02
CA LEU A 669 53.79 4.14 18.76
C LEU A 669 52.44 3.66 18.22
N LEU A 670 51.51 3.25 19.10
CA LEU A 670 50.16 2.87 18.69
C LEU A 670 49.37 4.10 18.21
N ALA A 671 49.48 5.24 18.89
CA ALA A 671 48.88 6.52 18.46
C ALA A 671 49.33 6.90 17.03
N ARG A 672 50.65 6.91 16.78
CA ARG A 672 51.21 7.22 15.45
C ARG A 672 50.65 6.35 14.32
N CYS A 673 50.29 5.10 14.59
CA CYS A 673 49.65 4.22 13.59
C CYS A 673 48.32 4.79 13.08
N TYR A 674 47.50 5.34 13.99
CA TYR A 674 46.21 5.96 13.64
C TYR A 674 46.40 7.33 12.99
N GLU A 675 47.28 8.18 13.55
CA GLU A 675 47.64 9.50 12.97
C GLU A 675 48.11 9.38 11.53
N THR A 676 49.16 8.59 11.29
CA THR A 676 49.80 8.47 9.96
C THR A 676 48.84 7.85 8.94
N ALA A 677 47.96 6.94 9.35
CA ALA A 677 46.96 6.36 8.46
C ALA A 677 45.84 7.34 8.10
N LEU A 678 45.36 8.14 9.05
CA LEU A 678 44.35 9.18 8.81
C LEU A 678 44.91 10.33 7.96
N GLN A 679 46.14 10.77 8.23
CA GLN A 679 46.81 11.79 7.42
C GLN A 679 46.95 11.32 5.96
N LEU A 680 47.46 10.10 5.76
CA LEU A 680 47.64 9.54 4.42
C LEU A 680 46.31 9.35 3.68
N ALA A 681 45.20 9.15 4.42
CA ALA A 681 43.85 9.10 3.86
C ALA A 681 43.37 10.48 3.38
N GLU A 682 43.54 11.54 4.18
CA GLU A 682 43.19 12.92 3.78
C GLU A 682 44.01 13.36 2.56
N GLU A 683 45.32 13.12 2.58
CA GLU A 683 46.25 13.45 1.48
C GLU A 683 45.85 12.82 0.14
N HIS A 684 45.15 11.68 0.16
CA HIS A 684 44.72 10.94 -1.03
C HIS A 684 43.20 11.04 -1.29
N GLY A 685 42.48 11.94 -0.60
CA GLY A 685 41.05 12.18 -0.83
C GLY A 685 40.12 11.02 -0.41
N VAL A 686 40.57 10.15 0.48
CA VAL A 686 39.82 8.99 0.99
C VAL A 686 38.72 9.49 1.93
N SER A 687 37.45 9.44 1.50
CA SER A 687 36.32 10.00 2.26
C SER A 687 35.74 9.05 3.32
N SER A 688 36.16 7.78 3.32
CA SER A 688 35.82 6.80 4.36
C SER A 688 36.94 5.79 4.61
N ILE A 689 37.31 5.56 5.88
CA ILE A 689 38.44 4.70 6.27
C ILE A 689 38.05 3.71 7.38
N ALA A 690 38.37 2.42 7.22
CA ALA A 690 38.16 1.41 8.26
C ALA A 690 39.46 0.98 8.95
N PHE A 691 39.47 0.95 10.28
CA PHE A 691 40.58 0.48 11.13
C PHE A 691 40.24 -0.87 11.80
N PRO A 692 41.18 -1.84 11.83
CA PRO A 692 41.09 -2.99 12.71
C PRO A 692 41.53 -2.62 14.13
N CYS A 693 41.41 -3.56 15.08
CA CYS A 693 42.02 -3.43 16.40
C CYS A 693 43.54 -3.64 16.29
N ILE A 694 44.29 -2.56 16.05
CA ILE A 694 45.76 -2.62 15.87
C ILE A 694 46.41 -3.11 17.17
N SER A 695 47.39 -4.00 17.03
CA SER A 695 48.16 -4.65 18.10
C SER A 695 47.43 -5.53 19.15
N THR A 696 46.09 -5.59 19.20
CA THR A 696 45.37 -6.38 20.24
C THR A 696 45.39 -7.91 20.01
N GLY A 697 45.82 -8.36 18.83
CA GLY A 697 45.99 -9.78 18.48
C GLY A 697 47.35 -10.36 18.90
N VAL A 698 48.14 -10.80 17.92
CA VAL A 698 49.46 -11.46 18.12
C VAL A 698 50.48 -10.56 18.85
N TYR A 699 50.26 -9.25 18.86
CA TYR A 699 51.12 -8.28 19.56
C TYR A 699 50.69 -8.02 21.01
N HIS A 700 49.62 -8.69 21.48
CA HIS A 700 49.19 -8.78 22.88
C HIS A 700 48.95 -7.44 23.60
N TYR A 701 48.64 -6.38 22.85
CA TYR A 701 48.27 -5.09 23.45
C TYR A 701 46.92 -5.23 24.20
N PRO A 702 46.85 -4.87 25.49
CA PRO A 702 45.61 -4.88 26.25
C PRO A 702 44.49 -4.12 25.54
N LYS A 703 43.32 -4.76 25.39
CA LYS A 703 42.23 -4.28 24.52
C LYS A 703 41.71 -2.89 24.91
N GLN A 704 41.60 -2.63 26.21
CA GLN A 704 41.04 -1.39 26.73
C GLN A 704 41.99 -0.20 26.55
N GLU A 705 43.27 -0.42 26.84
CA GLU A 705 44.35 0.53 26.65
C GLU A 705 44.59 0.82 25.16
N ALA A 706 44.56 -0.21 24.30
CA ALA A 706 44.67 -0.03 22.85
C ALA A 706 43.51 0.79 22.27
N ALA A 707 42.27 0.45 22.65
CA ALA A 707 41.09 1.16 22.19
C ALA A 707 41.01 2.60 22.71
N GLN A 708 41.52 2.85 23.92
CA GLN A 708 41.65 4.20 24.47
C GLN A 708 42.62 5.06 23.64
N VAL A 709 43.81 4.53 23.32
CA VAL A 709 44.79 5.21 22.44
C VAL A 709 44.16 5.47 21.07
N ALA A 710 43.61 4.44 20.43
CA ALA A 710 42.99 4.54 19.12
C ALA A 710 41.91 5.63 19.05
N LEU A 711 40.97 5.65 20.00
CA LEU A 711 39.88 6.63 20.03
C LEU A 711 40.37 8.04 20.36
N THR A 712 41.29 8.19 21.30
CA THR A 712 41.88 9.51 21.63
C THR A 712 42.58 10.09 20.41
N THR A 713 43.40 9.30 19.71
CA THR A 713 44.08 9.74 18.49
C THR A 713 43.10 10.07 17.36
N ILE A 714 42.21 9.16 16.97
CA ILE A 714 41.24 9.40 15.87
C ILE A 714 40.42 10.68 16.12
N ARG A 715 39.97 10.89 17.38
CA ARG A 715 39.23 12.09 17.77
C ARG A 715 40.08 13.36 17.64
N ASN A 716 41.34 13.34 18.08
CA ASN A 716 42.24 14.49 17.96
C ASN A 716 42.50 14.83 16.49
N THR A 717 42.84 13.84 15.65
CA THR A 717 43.09 14.04 14.22
C THR A 717 41.87 14.61 13.47
N ILE A 718 40.64 14.22 13.84
CA ILE A 718 39.40 14.80 13.29
C ILE A 718 39.16 16.21 13.85
N LYS A 719 39.37 16.44 15.16
CA LYS A 719 39.19 17.74 15.83
C LYS A 719 40.16 18.81 15.29
N GLU A 720 41.39 18.41 14.98
CA GLU A 720 42.44 19.24 14.36
C GLU A 720 42.23 19.44 12.85
N GLY A 721 41.25 18.77 12.24
CA GLY A 721 40.91 18.90 10.82
C GLY A 721 41.87 18.16 9.88
N CYS A 722 42.76 17.33 10.42
CA CYS A 722 43.73 16.51 9.70
C CYS A 722 43.10 15.31 8.96
N TYR A 723 41.86 14.92 9.32
CA TYR A 723 41.02 14.03 8.52
C TYR A 723 39.56 14.47 8.54
N LYS A 724 38.89 14.49 7.38
CA LYS A 724 37.53 15.02 7.21
C LYS A 724 36.48 13.97 6.85
N GLY A 725 36.85 12.71 6.65
CA GLY A 725 35.95 11.62 6.22
C GLY A 725 35.27 10.85 7.36
N ASP A 726 34.57 9.78 6.99
CA ASP A 726 33.95 8.79 7.88
C ASP A 726 35.00 7.78 8.40
N VAL A 727 34.93 7.34 9.66
CA VAL A 727 35.87 6.36 10.25
C VAL A 727 35.13 5.14 10.78
N VAL A 728 35.58 3.92 10.43
CA VAL A 728 34.97 2.66 10.88
C VAL A 728 35.95 1.84 11.72
N LEU A 729 35.69 1.68 13.00
CA LEU A 729 36.39 0.77 13.88
C LEU A 729 35.83 -0.65 13.69
N CYS A 730 36.47 -1.42 12.80
CA CYS A 730 36.12 -2.79 12.47
C CYS A 730 36.73 -3.76 13.48
N CYS A 731 35.96 -4.07 14.52
CA CYS A 731 36.33 -5.01 15.55
C CYS A 731 36.02 -6.44 15.08
N PHE A 732 36.93 -7.40 15.29
CA PHE A 732 36.67 -8.80 14.92
C PHE A 732 35.97 -9.58 16.06
N GLN A 733 36.27 -9.24 17.33
CA GLN A 733 35.65 -9.88 18.50
C GLN A 733 34.68 -8.93 19.20
N GLU A 734 33.64 -9.50 19.83
CA GLU A 734 32.62 -8.73 20.55
C GLU A 734 33.20 -7.96 21.75
N GLU A 735 34.25 -8.51 22.38
CA GLU A 735 34.97 -7.89 23.50
C GLU A 735 35.59 -6.54 23.09
N ASP A 736 36.36 -6.51 22.00
CA ASP A 736 36.93 -5.27 21.46
C ASP A 736 35.81 -4.29 21.05
N ALA A 737 34.76 -4.80 20.39
CA ALA A 737 33.61 -3.98 20.00
C ALA A 737 32.88 -3.38 21.22
N ALA A 738 32.79 -4.11 22.34
CA ALA A 738 32.19 -3.64 23.58
C ALA A 738 33.05 -2.55 24.22
N VAL A 739 34.37 -2.77 24.30
CA VAL A 739 35.35 -1.78 24.80
C VAL A 739 35.29 -0.48 23.97
N TYR A 740 35.34 -0.56 22.64
CA TYR A 740 35.25 0.62 21.78
C TYR A 740 33.90 1.36 21.93
N LYS A 741 32.79 0.63 22.08
CA LYS A 741 31.47 1.24 22.35
C LYS A 741 31.42 1.89 23.73
N GLU A 742 31.97 1.25 24.76
CA GLU A 742 32.06 1.80 26.11
C GLU A 742 32.83 3.12 26.10
N LEU A 743 34.04 3.15 25.53
CA LEU A 743 34.89 4.33 25.40
C LEU A 743 34.33 5.44 24.48
N LEU A 744 33.44 5.08 23.55
CA LEU A 744 32.65 6.06 22.79
C LEU A 744 31.51 6.67 23.62
N THR A 745 30.96 5.92 24.59
CA THR A 745 29.87 6.38 25.48
C THR A 745 30.31 6.99 26.82
N SER A 746 31.56 6.74 27.25
CA SER A 746 32.04 7.08 28.59
C SER A 746 32.31 8.58 28.75
N ARG A 747 31.69 9.21 29.76
CA ARG A 747 31.85 10.65 30.10
C ARG A 747 33.25 11.05 30.58
N THR A 748 34.14 10.10 30.87
CA THR A 748 35.45 10.32 31.49
C THR A 748 36.46 11.05 30.59
N TRP A 749 36.13 11.27 29.31
CA TRP A 749 36.89 12.07 28.35
C TRP A 749 35.99 13.14 27.73
N SER A 750 35.57 14.11 28.54
CA SER A 750 34.85 15.31 28.07
C SER A 750 35.75 16.24 27.25
N PHE A 751 35.15 16.90 26.26
CA PHE A 751 35.78 17.80 25.27
C PHE A 751 36.38 19.09 25.83
#